data_AF-A0A8S4AUB4-F1
#
_entry.id   AF-A0A8S4AUB4-F1
#
_cell.length_a   1.000
_cell.length_b   1.000
_cell.length_c   1.000
_cell.angle_alpha   90.00
_cell.angle_beta   90.00
_cell.angle_gamma   90.00
#
_symmetry.space_group_name_H-M   'P 1'
#
loop_
_entity.id
_entity.type
_entity.pdbx_description
1 polymer ?
#
loop_
_entity_poly.entity_id
_entity_poly.type
_entity_poly.pdbx_seq_one_letter_code
_entity_poly.pdbx_strand_id
1 'polypeptide(L)'
;MAVLAYSLGKREINQHFTIKNAKLISLVVVILLLVFHAALRHYGGGDSCEWLLSTGRYLGENVWQPYGCMMHKYKSIEAKTCLAEKQVAFVGDSRIRQLFYSFVKVIDPERREDGNKHEDISFDDERSSLNVDFFWYPEANNSMKERLITWTQESSAKPDVVILGAATWSIKLHRGSSETLQQYKVNLTGIAAHLEKLADYGEVYWVLQDPVNEDVLSESRKMITNQQLELYNEAAVEVLNSSKYNGRSRVKLLAASRQAALETITQSEDGLHLPESTRNVGAMVLMNSLCNKLLKPIDGSCCQTLPPLNFLQKLSACFFLGSAVVFVILHVLGNSRHRRPVPPDVESLEEKKPATAAVPFGLKAPFQALCRMGIIMGYFFLCDRADVFMKEQKFYTHSTFFIPLVYIFVLGVFYSENSKETKLLNREQTDEWKGWMQLVILIYHISGASAFIPVYMHVRVLVAAYLFQTGYGHFSFFWLKGDFGLNRVCQVLFRLNFLVFVLCVVMDRPYQFYYFVPLVTFWFVIIYSTMVMWPQILQKKANGSGMWHLVVLAKLLSLLLFICVFAFSQGFFESTFSAWPLSKLFELNGSIHEWWFRWKLDRFAVIHGMVFAFLYLVLQKRQVLSEGKGEALFPARMSNLLLLCSVVAFITYSIWASSCKTKAECNEMHPYVSVVQILAFVLIRNIPGYVRSIYSSFFAWFGKISLELFICQYHIWLAADTKGILVLIPGNPSLNIMVSTFIFVCVAHEVSLITNDLAQVVIPKDSMALLRRLGAAGLLSLVVLALSRGSQLTPGA
;
A
#
# COMPACT_ATOMS: atom_id res chain seq x y z
N MET A 1 4.33 21.34 -41.26
CA MET A 1 5.70 21.13 -40.76
C MET A 1 5.70 20.43 -39.40
N ALA A 2 5.21 21.03 -38.30
CA ALA A 2 5.17 20.38 -36.98
C ALA A 2 4.32 19.09 -36.92
N VAL A 3 3.15 19.05 -37.57
CA VAL A 3 2.30 17.85 -37.65
C VAL A 3 2.97 16.72 -38.46
N LEU A 4 3.72 17.08 -39.49
CA LEU A 4 4.44 16.12 -40.33
C LEU A 4 5.66 15.53 -39.59
N ALA A 5 6.42 16.39 -38.91
CA ALA A 5 7.53 15.99 -38.03
C ALA A 5 7.04 15.13 -36.85
N TYR A 6 5.89 15.45 -36.26
CA TYR A 6 5.22 14.63 -35.24
C TYR A 6 4.80 13.26 -35.81
N SER A 7 4.23 13.22 -37.03
CA SER A 7 3.81 11.96 -37.65
C SER A 7 4.99 11.05 -38.06
N LEU A 8 6.11 11.64 -38.50
CA LEU A 8 7.34 10.93 -38.86
C LEU A 8 8.06 10.42 -37.61
N GLY A 9 8.20 11.25 -36.58
CA GLY A 9 8.77 10.85 -35.28
C GLY A 9 7.93 9.76 -34.59
N LYS A 10 6.60 9.84 -34.64
CA LYS A 10 5.70 8.77 -34.16
C LYS A 10 5.94 7.44 -34.88
N ARG A 11 6.25 7.47 -36.19
CA ARG A 11 6.51 6.26 -36.99
C ARG A 11 7.86 5.62 -36.65
N GLU A 12 8.92 6.41 -36.46
CA GLU A 12 10.25 5.91 -36.08
C GLU A 12 10.30 5.40 -34.64
N ILE A 13 9.63 6.09 -33.70
CA ILE A 13 9.49 5.65 -32.30
C ILE A 13 8.68 4.35 -32.22
N ASN A 14 7.55 4.25 -32.94
CA ASN A 14 6.75 3.02 -32.95
C ASN A 14 7.46 1.84 -33.63
N GLN A 15 8.39 2.08 -34.55
CA GLN A 15 9.21 1.02 -35.15
C GLN A 15 10.18 0.36 -34.15
N HIS A 16 10.71 1.11 -33.18
CA HIS A 16 11.71 0.60 -32.22
C HIS A 16 11.11 0.31 -30.83
N PHE A 17 10.14 1.11 -30.40
CA PHE A 17 9.53 1.04 -29.07
C PHE A 17 8.14 0.39 -29.13
N THR A 18 8.10 -0.90 -29.46
CA THR A 18 6.86 -1.68 -29.37
C THR A 18 6.55 -2.01 -27.91
N ILE A 19 5.26 -2.17 -27.56
CA ILE A 19 4.82 -2.61 -26.23
C ILE A 19 5.51 -3.94 -25.81
N LYS A 20 5.81 -4.81 -26.78
CA LYS A 20 6.54 -6.06 -26.53
C LYS A 20 7.97 -5.82 -26.08
N ASN A 21 8.68 -4.90 -26.74
CA ASN A 21 10.05 -4.51 -26.35
C ASN A 21 10.05 -3.86 -24.97
N ALA A 22 9.08 -2.98 -24.68
CA ALA A 22 8.94 -2.36 -23.35
C ALA A 22 8.76 -3.41 -22.24
N LYS A 23 7.92 -4.43 -22.47
CA LYS A 23 7.75 -5.55 -21.52
C LYS A 23 9.03 -6.38 -21.35
N LEU A 24 9.78 -6.62 -22.43
CA LEU A 24 11.05 -7.34 -22.35
C LEU A 24 12.09 -6.54 -21.56
N ILE A 25 12.19 -5.23 -21.80
CA ILE A 25 13.07 -4.32 -21.04
C ILE A 25 12.68 -4.36 -19.56
N SER A 26 11.38 -4.25 -19.24
CA SER A 26 10.89 -4.35 -17.86
C SER A 26 11.32 -5.66 -17.19
N LEU A 27 11.18 -6.79 -17.87
CA LEU A 27 11.63 -8.09 -17.35
C LEU A 27 13.14 -8.13 -17.10
N VAL A 28 13.95 -7.63 -18.04
CA VAL A 28 15.42 -7.57 -17.88
C VAL A 28 15.80 -6.68 -16.70
N VAL A 29 15.17 -5.50 -16.57
CA VAL A 29 15.41 -4.59 -15.44
C VAL A 29 15.07 -5.25 -14.11
N VAL A 30 13.94 -5.97 -14.01
CA VAL A 30 13.56 -6.70 -12.79
C VAL A 30 14.60 -7.76 -12.44
N ILE A 31 15.10 -8.53 -13.41
CA ILE A 31 16.13 -9.56 -13.19
C ILE A 31 17.44 -8.91 -12.72
N LEU A 32 17.87 -7.82 -13.36
CA LEU A 32 19.08 -7.09 -12.97
C LEU A 32 18.98 -6.53 -11.54
N LEU A 33 17.85 -5.92 -11.19
CA LEU A 33 17.59 -5.43 -9.85
C LEU A 33 17.63 -6.56 -8.82
N LEU A 34 16.99 -7.70 -9.13
CA LEU A 34 16.99 -8.86 -8.24
C LEU A 34 18.40 -9.42 -8.02
N VAL A 35 19.19 -9.57 -9.07
CA VAL A 35 20.59 -10.04 -8.97
C VAL A 35 21.42 -9.04 -8.18
N PHE A 36 21.28 -7.75 -8.45
CA PHE A 36 22.01 -6.69 -7.75
C PHE A 36 21.69 -6.67 -6.25
N HIS A 37 20.41 -6.69 -5.85
CA HIS A 37 20.01 -6.70 -4.44
C HIS A 37 20.38 -8.00 -3.74
N ALA A 38 20.26 -9.15 -4.41
CA ALA A 38 20.72 -10.42 -3.87
C ALA A 38 22.23 -10.42 -3.62
N ALA A 39 23.02 -9.89 -4.56
CA ALA A 39 24.46 -9.73 -4.40
C ALA A 39 24.80 -8.74 -3.28
N LEU A 40 24.14 -7.57 -3.23
CA LEU A 40 24.33 -6.57 -2.19
C LEU A 40 24.08 -7.16 -0.80
N ARG A 41 23.05 -7.99 -0.65
CA ARG A 41 22.75 -8.64 0.63
C ARG A 41 23.75 -9.75 0.97
N HIS A 42 24.20 -10.51 -0.03
CA HIS A 42 25.18 -11.58 0.19
C HIS A 42 26.55 -11.03 0.59
N TYR A 43 27.03 -9.97 -0.08
CA TYR A 43 28.34 -9.36 0.18
C TYR A 43 28.32 -8.28 1.28
N GLY A 44 27.21 -7.55 1.42
CA GLY A 44 27.07 -6.44 2.37
C GLY A 44 26.84 -6.88 3.82
N GLY A 45 26.53 -8.16 4.06
CA GLY A 45 26.60 -8.79 5.37
C GLY A 45 25.57 -8.35 6.42
N GLY A 46 24.81 -7.27 6.21
CA GLY A 46 23.86 -6.74 7.20
C GLY A 46 22.43 -7.26 7.04
N ASP A 47 21.76 -7.49 8.18
CA ASP A 47 20.32 -7.72 8.21
C ASP A 47 19.54 -6.42 8.46
N SER A 48 18.20 -6.49 8.39
CA SER A 48 17.35 -5.31 8.61
C SER A 48 17.42 -4.77 10.04
N CYS A 49 18.02 -5.50 10.97
CA CYS A 49 18.22 -5.07 12.34
C CYS A 49 19.51 -4.29 12.52
N GLU A 50 20.58 -4.72 11.85
CA GLU A 50 21.81 -3.96 11.76
C GLU A 50 21.58 -2.60 11.10
N TRP A 51 20.82 -2.56 9.98
CA TRP A 51 20.50 -1.28 9.32
C TRP A 51 19.65 -0.35 10.19
N LEU A 52 18.72 -0.90 10.99
CA LEU A 52 17.93 -0.14 11.95
C LEU A 52 18.82 0.58 12.97
N LEU A 53 19.85 -0.10 13.45
CA LEU A 53 20.74 0.39 14.50
C LEU A 53 21.87 1.26 13.94
N SER A 54 22.23 1.12 12.67
CA SER A 54 23.38 1.80 12.08
C SER A 54 23.04 3.18 11.53
N THR A 55 22.05 3.26 10.62
CA THR A 55 21.92 4.41 9.72
C THR A 55 20.48 4.76 9.36
N GLY A 56 20.21 6.04 9.13
CA GLY A 56 18.92 6.53 8.66
C GLY A 56 18.96 7.99 8.25
N ARG A 57 17.79 8.56 8.02
CA ARG A 57 17.60 9.99 7.69
C ARG A 57 16.24 10.48 8.17
N TYR A 58 16.10 11.78 8.35
CA TYR A 58 14.78 12.37 8.56
C TYR A 58 13.97 12.48 7.25
N LEU A 59 12.70 12.09 7.32
CA LEU A 59 11.67 12.43 6.34
C LEU A 59 10.91 13.65 6.87
N GLY A 60 11.21 14.83 6.32
CA GLY A 60 10.72 16.09 6.87
C GLY A 60 11.36 16.41 8.22
N GLU A 61 10.62 17.03 9.14
CA GLU A 61 11.19 17.54 10.39
C GLU A 61 11.19 16.54 11.57
N ASN A 62 10.31 15.52 11.56
CA ASN A 62 10.01 14.75 12.77
C ASN A 62 9.92 13.22 12.58
N VAL A 63 10.11 12.69 11.37
CA VAL A 63 9.95 11.25 11.10
C VAL A 63 11.30 10.65 10.74
N TRP A 64 11.84 9.81 11.62
CA TRP A 64 13.06 9.06 11.33
C TRP A 64 12.77 7.86 10.43
N GLN A 65 13.55 7.72 9.36
CA GLN A 65 13.50 6.61 8.42
C GLN A 65 14.84 5.86 8.43
N PRO A 66 14.90 4.66 9.02
CA PRO A 66 16.09 3.82 8.93
C PRO A 66 16.41 3.45 7.49
N TYR A 67 17.66 3.08 7.25
CA TYR A 67 18.04 2.58 5.94
C TYR A 67 17.41 1.22 5.66
N GLY A 68 16.80 1.06 4.49
CA GLY A 68 16.38 -0.24 3.97
C GLY A 68 15.11 -0.88 4.58
N CYS A 69 14.61 -0.40 5.72
CA CYS A 69 13.46 -0.98 6.41
C CYS A 69 12.57 0.08 7.10
N MET A 70 11.38 -0.33 7.53
CA MET A 70 10.40 0.55 8.20
C MET A 70 10.28 0.26 9.69
N MET A 71 10.23 1.32 10.50
CA MET A 71 9.92 1.22 11.91
C MET A 71 8.41 1.17 12.16
N HIS A 72 8.01 0.38 13.14
CA HIS A 72 6.70 0.45 13.76
C HIS A 72 6.70 1.50 14.89
N LYS A 73 5.62 2.27 14.99
CA LYS A 73 5.43 3.22 16.09
C LYS A 73 4.67 2.56 17.23
N TYR A 74 5.40 2.12 18.24
CA TYR A 74 4.87 1.43 19.40
C TYR A 74 3.94 2.30 20.24
N LYS A 75 2.81 1.71 20.65
CA LYS A 75 1.94 2.26 21.70
C LYS A 75 2.26 1.62 23.06
N SER A 76 1.88 2.30 24.13
CA SER A 76 2.06 1.84 25.52
C SER A 76 1.61 0.39 25.74
N ILE A 77 0.42 0.01 25.27
CA ILE A 77 -0.10 -1.36 25.44
C ILE A 77 0.78 -2.41 24.75
N GLU A 78 1.24 -2.11 23.53
CA GLU A 78 2.10 -3.02 22.75
C GLU A 78 3.49 -3.12 23.39
N ALA A 79 4.05 -2.00 23.85
CA ALA A 79 5.33 -1.95 24.55
C ALA A 79 5.28 -2.77 25.86
N LYS A 80 4.24 -2.59 26.69
CA LYS A 80 4.03 -3.37 27.91
C LYS A 80 3.88 -4.87 27.62
N THR A 81 3.19 -5.23 26.56
CA THR A 81 3.02 -6.64 26.16
C THR A 81 4.35 -7.25 25.71
N CYS A 82 5.17 -6.52 24.96
CA CYS A 82 6.49 -6.99 24.51
C CYS A 82 7.50 -7.16 25.66
N LEU A 83 7.43 -6.26 26.64
CA LEU A 83 8.39 -6.16 27.74
C LEU A 83 7.88 -6.81 29.03
N ALA A 84 6.74 -7.49 29.00
CA ALA A 84 6.19 -8.18 30.15
C ALA A 84 7.22 -9.14 30.76
N GLU A 85 7.35 -9.10 32.09
CA GLU A 85 8.26 -9.93 32.90
C GLU A 85 9.75 -9.72 32.60
N LYS A 86 10.14 -8.63 31.92
CA LYS A 86 11.54 -8.33 31.61
C LYS A 86 12.17 -7.34 32.58
N GLN A 87 13.48 -7.50 32.76
CA GLN A 87 14.36 -6.53 33.43
C GLN A 87 15.22 -5.79 32.38
N VAL A 88 15.06 -4.47 32.31
CA VAL A 88 15.79 -3.61 31.36
C VAL A 88 16.70 -2.67 32.14
N ALA A 89 18.01 -2.72 31.88
CA ALA A 89 19.00 -1.90 32.56
C ALA A 89 19.64 -0.88 31.61
N PHE A 90 19.52 0.41 31.93
CA PHE A 90 20.25 1.50 31.30
C PHE A 90 21.45 1.85 32.18
N VAL A 91 22.66 1.95 31.61
CA VAL A 91 23.89 2.18 32.37
C VAL A 91 24.73 3.26 31.70
N GLY A 92 24.96 4.39 32.38
CA GLY A 92 25.77 5.44 31.78
C GLY A 92 25.68 6.80 32.47
N ASP A 93 25.89 7.84 31.66
CA ASP A 93 25.82 9.24 32.07
C ASP A 93 24.42 9.86 31.85
N SER A 94 24.35 11.19 31.88
CA SER A 94 23.09 11.93 31.74
C SER A 94 22.42 11.76 30.38
N ARG A 95 23.16 11.38 29.33
CA ARG A 95 22.62 11.13 27.99
C ARG A 95 21.89 9.80 27.92
N ILE A 96 22.46 8.77 28.55
CA ILE A 96 21.79 7.47 28.71
C ILE A 96 20.55 7.62 29.60
N ARG A 97 20.61 8.45 30.65
CA ARG A 97 19.42 8.79 31.44
C ARG A 97 18.32 9.44 30.62
N GLN A 98 18.66 10.34 29.69
CA GLN A 98 17.67 10.94 28.79
C GLN A 98 17.02 9.91 27.86
N LEU A 99 17.80 8.95 27.36
CA LEU A 99 17.28 7.84 26.57
C LEU A 99 16.37 6.92 27.39
N PHE A 100 16.74 6.65 28.65
CA PHE A 100 15.89 5.93 29.62
C PHE A 100 14.52 6.61 29.78
N TYR A 101 14.48 7.92 30.00
CA TYR A 101 13.21 8.64 30.13
C TYR A 101 12.36 8.57 28.85
N SER A 102 12.96 8.74 27.67
CA SER A 102 12.23 8.58 26.40
C SER A 102 11.73 7.15 26.19
N PHE A 103 12.49 6.13 26.62
CA PHE A 103 12.06 4.73 26.57
C PHE A 103 10.88 4.45 27.51
N VAL A 104 10.96 4.93 28.76
CA VAL A 104 9.87 4.84 29.74
C VAL A 104 8.62 5.58 29.25
N LYS A 105 8.76 6.75 28.61
CA LYS A 105 7.63 7.47 28.01
C LYS A 105 6.90 6.70 26.90
N VAL A 106 7.55 5.75 26.22
CA VAL A 106 6.87 4.84 25.28
C VAL A 106 5.96 3.87 26.03
N ILE A 107 6.38 3.42 27.21
CA ILE A 107 5.67 2.46 28.08
C ILE A 107 4.57 3.17 28.88
N ASP A 108 4.86 4.34 29.44
CA ASP A 108 3.95 5.19 30.21
C ASP A 108 4.08 6.66 29.76
N PRO A 109 3.21 7.11 28.84
CA PRO A 109 3.28 8.47 28.27
C PRO A 109 3.07 9.60 29.27
N GLU A 110 2.41 9.34 30.40
CA GLU A 110 2.11 10.35 31.43
C GLU A 110 3.27 10.50 32.43
N ARG A 111 4.29 9.63 32.35
CA ARG A 111 5.41 9.62 33.27
C ARG A 111 6.29 10.88 33.09
N ARG A 112 6.52 11.57 34.21
CA ARG A 112 7.43 12.71 34.27
C ARG A 112 8.87 12.26 34.44
N GLU A 113 9.81 13.10 34.04
CA GLU A 113 11.25 12.90 34.23
C GLU A 113 11.62 13.17 35.70
N ASP A 114 11.16 12.28 36.59
CA ASP A 114 11.38 12.36 38.04
C ASP A 114 12.68 11.64 38.44
N GLY A 115 13.27 12.06 39.57
CA GLY A 115 14.50 11.50 40.12
C GLY A 115 15.61 12.54 40.30
N ASN A 116 16.54 12.26 41.20
CA ASN A 116 17.68 13.13 41.45
C ASN A 116 18.72 13.02 40.33
N LYS A 117 19.50 14.10 40.16
CA LYS A 117 20.62 14.05 39.22
C LYS A 117 21.75 13.20 39.80
N HIS A 118 22.35 12.36 38.95
CA HIS A 118 23.53 11.55 39.27
C HIS A 118 23.27 10.41 40.28
N GLU A 119 22.05 9.90 40.30
CA GLU A 119 21.63 8.76 41.13
C GLU A 119 20.99 7.69 40.26
N ASP A 120 20.89 6.48 40.81
CA ASP A 120 20.15 5.37 40.20
C ASP A 120 18.64 5.66 40.25
N ILE A 121 17.91 5.26 39.20
CA ILE A 121 16.48 5.54 39.04
C ILE A 121 15.78 4.27 38.59
N SER A 122 14.76 3.84 39.32
CA SER A 122 13.95 2.67 38.96
C SER A 122 12.57 3.06 38.47
N PHE A 123 12.07 2.33 37.49
CA PHE A 123 10.70 2.36 37.01
C PHE A 123 10.12 0.96 37.04
N ASP A 124 9.05 0.78 37.81
CA ASP A 124 8.35 -0.49 37.97
C ASP A 124 6.90 -0.38 37.50
N ASP A 125 6.47 -1.29 36.63
CA ASP A 125 5.06 -1.46 36.24
C ASP A 125 4.54 -2.79 36.82
N GLU A 126 3.91 -2.71 37.99
CA GLU A 126 3.39 -3.89 38.71
C GLU A 126 2.43 -4.75 37.85
N ARG A 127 1.69 -4.13 36.92
CA ARG A 127 0.71 -4.81 36.08
C ARG A 127 1.35 -5.75 35.05
N SER A 128 2.52 -5.40 34.53
CA SER A 128 3.25 -6.22 33.55
C SER A 128 4.49 -6.90 34.15
N SER A 129 4.74 -6.73 35.46
CA SER A 129 5.96 -7.19 36.14
C SER A 129 7.24 -6.75 35.41
N LEU A 130 7.19 -5.57 34.78
CA LEU A 130 8.29 -4.96 34.06
C LEU A 130 9.07 -4.04 35.00
N ASN A 131 10.38 -4.22 35.05
CA ASN A 131 11.30 -3.32 35.73
C ASN A 131 12.26 -2.71 34.69
N VAL A 132 12.38 -1.39 34.72
CA VAL A 132 13.34 -0.62 33.93
C VAL A 132 14.17 0.23 34.88
N ASP A 133 15.44 -0.08 35.01
CA ASP A 133 16.37 0.62 35.90
C ASP A 133 17.38 1.45 35.10
N PHE A 134 17.69 2.63 35.60
CA PHE A 134 18.84 3.44 35.19
C PHE A 134 19.89 3.43 36.30
N PHE A 135 21.13 3.10 35.94
CA PHE A 135 22.28 3.03 36.82
C PHE A 135 23.30 4.11 36.45
N TRP A 136 23.67 4.95 37.42
CA TRP A 136 24.61 6.06 37.21
C TRP A 136 26.06 5.59 37.22
N TYR A 137 26.57 5.25 36.04
CA TYR A 137 27.96 4.87 35.80
C TYR A 137 28.51 5.71 34.63
N PRO A 138 28.90 6.97 34.88
CA PRO A 138 29.19 7.92 33.81
C PRO A 138 30.50 7.68 33.07
N GLU A 139 31.37 6.80 33.58
CA GLU A 139 32.65 6.44 32.98
C GLU A 139 32.78 4.92 32.82
N ALA A 140 33.36 4.48 31.70
CA ALA A 140 33.72 3.09 31.49
C ALA A 140 34.99 2.75 32.29
N ASN A 141 34.85 2.59 33.60
CA ASN A 141 35.94 2.32 34.54
C ASN A 141 35.66 1.04 35.37
N ASN A 142 36.47 0.80 36.41
CA ASN A 142 36.33 -0.38 37.26
C ASN A 142 34.97 -0.48 37.95
N SER A 143 34.31 0.64 38.27
CA SER A 143 32.98 0.64 38.89
C SER A 143 31.93 0.04 37.94
N MET A 144 31.91 0.48 36.67
CA MET A 144 31.05 -0.11 35.65
C MET A 144 31.39 -1.58 35.41
N LYS A 145 32.69 -1.92 35.39
CA LYS A 145 33.15 -3.30 35.23
C LYS A 145 32.67 -4.21 36.35
N GLU A 146 32.77 -3.78 37.61
CA GLU A 146 32.30 -4.52 38.78
C GLU A 146 30.79 -4.78 38.69
N ARG A 147 30.01 -3.79 38.28
CA ARG A 147 28.56 -3.96 38.04
C ARG A 147 28.27 -4.99 36.95
N LEU A 148 29.04 -5.03 35.88
CA LEU A 148 28.87 -6.04 34.83
C LEU A 148 29.30 -7.43 35.31
N ILE A 149 30.36 -7.51 36.12
CA ILE A 149 30.79 -8.77 36.72
C ILE A 149 29.67 -9.37 37.57
N THR A 150 28.98 -8.59 38.41
CA THR A 150 27.90 -9.13 39.25
C THR A 150 26.78 -9.75 38.43
N TRP A 151 26.39 -9.16 37.31
CA TRP A 151 25.39 -9.73 36.40
C TRP A 151 25.87 -10.95 35.60
N THR A 152 27.19 -11.18 35.52
CA THR A 152 27.73 -12.39 34.88
C THR A 152 27.88 -13.58 35.83
N GLN A 153 27.62 -13.41 37.13
CA GLN A 153 27.61 -14.48 38.12
C GLN A 153 26.35 -15.33 37.99
N GLU A 154 26.46 -16.64 38.20
CA GLU A 154 25.35 -17.59 37.98
C GLU A 154 24.17 -17.39 38.94
N SER A 155 24.44 -16.90 40.16
CA SER A 155 23.43 -16.70 41.21
C SER A 155 22.71 -15.35 41.14
N SER A 156 23.07 -14.48 40.20
CA SER A 156 22.49 -13.14 40.07
C SER A 156 21.31 -13.12 39.11
N ALA A 157 20.26 -12.35 39.44
CA ALA A 157 19.23 -11.98 38.47
C ALA A 157 19.87 -11.11 37.38
N LYS A 158 19.83 -11.59 36.15
CA LYS A 158 20.46 -10.94 35.00
C LYS A 158 19.41 -10.10 34.28
N PRO A 159 19.73 -8.86 33.87
CA PRO A 159 18.84 -8.10 33.01
C PRO A 159 18.68 -8.79 31.65
N ASP A 160 17.46 -8.82 31.13
CA ASP A 160 17.15 -9.32 29.79
C ASP A 160 17.68 -8.37 28.71
N VAL A 161 17.77 -7.08 29.03
CA VAL A 161 18.25 -6.03 28.13
C VAL A 161 19.20 -5.11 28.88
N VAL A 162 20.38 -4.87 28.33
CA VAL A 162 21.36 -3.92 28.88
C VAL A 162 21.72 -2.89 27.83
N ILE A 163 21.53 -1.61 28.13
CA ILE A 163 21.79 -0.48 27.22
C ILE A 163 22.82 0.43 27.90
N LEU A 164 24.02 0.51 27.32
CA LEU A 164 25.16 1.17 27.93
C LEU A 164 25.72 2.29 27.06
N GLY A 165 26.27 3.32 27.69
CA GLY A 165 27.10 4.29 26.99
C GLY A 165 27.78 5.26 27.95
N ALA A 166 29.06 5.50 27.73
CA ALA A 166 29.86 6.40 28.55
C ALA A 166 31.08 6.90 27.77
N ALA A 167 31.30 8.22 27.77
CA ALA A 167 32.55 8.84 27.33
C ALA A 167 32.66 10.30 27.79
N THR A 168 31.53 11.04 27.80
CA THR A 168 31.54 12.49 27.98
C THR A 168 32.16 12.92 29.31
N TRP A 169 31.97 12.14 30.38
CA TRP A 169 32.58 12.40 31.68
C TRP A 169 34.08 12.13 31.70
N SER A 170 34.55 11.07 31.04
CA SER A 170 35.98 10.80 30.92
C SER A 170 36.69 11.93 30.16
N ILE A 171 36.09 12.46 29.10
CA ILE A 171 36.58 13.64 28.37
C ILE A 171 36.58 14.87 29.29
N LYS A 172 35.47 15.13 29.98
CA LYS A 172 35.31 16.31 30.84
C LYS A 172 36.32 16.34 31.98
N LEU A 173 36.44 15.26 32.73
CA LEU A 173 37.28 15.16 33.92
C LEU A 173 38.77 15.26 33.58
N HIS A 174 39.17 14.75 32.41
CA HIS A 174 40.56 14.68 31.98
C HIS A 174 40.90 15.63 30.83
N ARG A 175 40.08 16.67 30.62
CA ARG A 175 40.30 17.75 29.65
C ARG A 175 40.56 17.27 28.22
N GLY A 176 39.98 16.13 27.81
CA GLY A 176 40.16 15.55 26.47
C GLY A 176 41.58 15.10 26.14
N SER A 177 42.37 14.67 27.13
CA SER A 177 43.75 14.22 26.92
C SER A 177 43.83 12.92 26.10
N SER A 178 44.90 12.79 25.31
CA SER A 178 45.14 11.60 24.48
C SER A 178 45.45 10.35 25.30
N GLU A 179 46.05 10.53 26.48
CA GLU A 179 46.37 9.49 27.44
C GLU A 179 45.09 8.87 28.01
N THR A 180 44.08 9.69 28.31
CA THR A 180 42.78 9.21 28.78
C THR A 180 42.01 8.46 27.70
N LEU A 181 42.15 8.82 26.42
CA LEU A 181 41.57 8.04 25.33
C LEU A 181 42.18 6.63 25.27
N GLN A 182 43.49 6.49 25.46
CA GLN A 182 44.15 5.17 25.52
C GLN A 182 43.69 4.38 26.76
N GLN A 183 43.60 5.03 27.91
CA GLN A 183 43.05 4.40 29.12
C GLN A 183 41.60 3.94 28.93
N TYR A 184 40.78 4.76 28.27
CA TYR A 184 39.40 4.41 27.93
C TYR A 184 39.34 3.15 27.05
N LYS A 185 40.21 3.06 26.03
CA LYS A 185 40.32 1.86 25.18
C LYS A 185 40.70 0.60 25.98
N VAL A 186 41.65 0.73 26.91
CA VAL A 186 42.05 -0.38 27.81
C VAL A 186 40.90 -0.80 28.72
N ASN A 187 40.19 0.17 29.32
CA ASN A 187 39.07 -0.13 30.22
C ASN A 187 37.90 -0.79 29.47
N LEU A 188 37.56 -0.28 28.28
CA LEU A 188 36.56 -0.91 27.41
C LEU A 188 36.94 -2.33 27.04
N THR A 189 38.22 -2.58 26.74
CA THR A 189 38.72 -3.95 26.47
C THR A 189 38.50 -4.86 27.68
N GLY A 190 38.73 -4.34 28.89
CA GLY A 190 38.47 -5.07 30.14
C GLY A 190 36.98 -5.36 30.42
N ILE A 191 36.08 -4.55 29.87
CA ILE A 191 34.61 -4.70 29.99
C ILE A 191 34.04 -5.57 28.86
N ALA A 192 34.61 -5.53 27.66
CA ALA A 192 34.07 -6.17 26.45
C ALA A 192 33.75 -7.67 26.64
N ALA A 193 34.65 -8.43 27.28
CA ALA A 193 34.43 -9.85 27.55
C ALA A 193 33.19 -10.12 28.42
N HIS A 194 32.86 -9.21 29.33
CA HIS A 194 31.70 -9.33 30.21
C HIS A 194 30.41 -8.97 29.46
N LEU A 195 30.47 -7.98 28.56
CA LEU A 195 29.36 -7.63 27.69
C LEU A 195 29.01 -8.77 26.73
N GLU A 196 30.01 -9.41 26.12
CA GLU A 196 29.78 -10.60 25.28
C GLU A 196 29.13 -11.73 26.08
N LYS A 197 29.59 -11.99 27.30
CA LYS A 197 28.99 -13.00 28.18
C LYS A 197 27.54 -12.66 28.58
N LEU A 198 27.19 -11.39 28.75
CA LEU A 198 25.81 -10.97 28.97
C LEU A 198 24.96 -11.13 27.71
N ALA A 199 25.54 -10.88 26.54
CA ALA A 199 24.89 -11.05 25.24
C ALA A 199 24.61 -12.53 24.89
N ASP A 200 25.13 -13.49 25.67
CA ASP A 200 24.73 -14.91 25.57
C ASP A 200 23.31 -15.16 26.09
N TYR A 201 22.83 -14.33 27.01
CA TYR A 201 21.54 -14.51 27.70
C TYR A 201 20.51 -13.47 27.29
N GLY A 202 20.95 -12.24 27.08
CA GLY A 202 20.08 -11.10 26.80
C GLY A 202 20.57 -10.24 25.65
N GLU A 203 19.93 -9.10 25.48
CA GLU A 203 20.23 -8.14 24.42
C GLU A 203 21.11 -7.02 24.98
N VAL A 204 22.32 -6.84 24.42
CA VAL A 204 23.29 -5.84 24.89
C VAL A 204 23.54 -4.79 23.82
N TYR A 205 23.30 -3.52 24.16
CA TYR A 205 23.50 -2.38 23.28
C TYR A 205 24.57 -1.43 23.83
N TRP A 206 25.50 -1.02 22.96
CA TRP A 206 26.41 0.09 23.23
C TRP A 206 25.99 1.31 22.41
N VAL A 207 25.60 2.37 23.10
CA VAL A 207 25.15 3.64 22.51
C VAL A 207 26.36 4.49 22.15
N LEU A 208 26.54 4.75 20.86
CA LEU A 208 27.56 5.69 20.41
C LEU A 208 27.20 7.09 20.88
N GLN A 209 28.22 7.83 21.27
CA GLN A 209 28.08 9.16 21.83
C GLN A 209 27.56 10.10 20.74
N ASP A 210 26.42 10.74 20.94
CA ASP A 210 25.90 11.70 19.95
C ASP A 210 26.73 13.01 19.93
N PRO A 211 26.63 13.87 18.90
CA PRO A 211 27.37 15.12 18.83
C PRO A 211 26.96 16.11 19.92
N VAL A 212 27.72 17.21 20.02
CA VAL A 212 27.46 18.37 20.87
C VAL A 212 27.43 19.65 20.05
N ASN A 213 26.65 20.64 20.48
CA ASN A 213 26.70 21.98 19.93
C ASN A 213 27.75 22.79 20.71
N GLU A 214 28.97 22.82 20.17
CA GLU A 214 30.16 23.39 20.83
C GLU A 214 30.00 24.87 21.22
N ASP A 215 29.20 25.63 20.46
CA ASP A 215 29.00 27.06 20.69
C ASP A 215 28.15 27.36 21.95
N VAL A 216 27.28 26.44 22.33
CA VAL A 216 26.32 26.61 23.43
C VAL A 216 26.77 25.89 24.71
N LEU A 217 27.83 25.07 24.62
CA LEU A 217 28.39 24.39 25.78
C LEU A 217 28.88 25.39 26.84
N SER A 218 28.55 25.10 28.10
CA SER A 218 29.11 25.86 29.23
C SER A 218 30.63 25.73 29.29
N GLU A 219 31.32 26.72 29.88
CA GLU A 219 32.79 26.69 30.05
C GLU A 219 33.28 25.38 30.68
N SER A 220 32.53 24.83 31.63
CA SER A 220 32.84 23.56 32.30
C SER A 220 32.78 22.31 31.41
N ARG A 221 32.28 22.45 30.17
CA ARG A 221 32.07 21.37 29.20
C ARG A 221 32.77 21.60 27.86
N LYS A 222 33.42 22.76 27.65
CA LYS A 222 34.07 23.10 26.37
C LYS A 222 35.16 22.15 25.91
N MET A 223 35.73 21.35 26.81
CA MET A 223 36.68 20.29 26.44
C MET A 223 36.02 19.11 25.69
N ILE A 224 34.69 18.99 25.75
CA ILE A 224 33.93 17.98 25.00
C ILE A 224 33.70 18.52 23.59
N THR A 225 34.57 18.14 22.66
CA THR A 225 34.42 18.51 21.24
C THR A 225 33.89 17.33 20.42
N ASN A 226 33.29 17.61 19.26
CA ASN A 226 32.82 16.57 18.35
C ASN A 226 33.98 15.69 17.84
N GLN A 227 35.18 16.26 17.68
CA GLN A 227 36.38 15.51 17.33
C GLN A 227 36.75 14.50 18.43
N GLN A 228 36.71 14.91 19.71
CA GLN A 228 36.93 13.99 20.82
C GLN A 228 35.88 12.89 20.87
N LEU A 229 34.60 13.23 20.69
CA LEU A 229 33.53 12.23 20.67
C LEU A 229 33.68 11.21 19.54
N GLU A 230 34.16 11.64 18.36
CA GLU A 230 34.44 10.72 17.26
C GLU A 230 35.57 9.75 17.62
N LEU A 231 36.68 10.24 18.17
CA LEU A 231 37.80 9.39 18.61
C LEU A 231 37.36 8.34 19.65
N TYR A 232 36.52 8.73 20.60
CA TYR A 232 35.99 7.80 21.61
C TYR A 232 35.00 6.79 21.01
N ASN A 233 34.18 7.21 20.04
CA ASN A 233 33.29 6.31 19.31
C ASN A 233 34.09 5.31 18.47
N GLU A 234 35.10 5.77 17.72
CA GLU A 234 36.00 4.91 16.96
C GLU A 234 36.68 3.87 17.87
N ALA A 235 37.19 4.30 19.03
CA ALA A 235 37.76 3.38 20.02
C ALA A 235 36.75 2.34 20.52
N ALA A 236 35.51 2.75 20.81
CA ALA A 236 34.45 1.83 21.23
C ALA A 236 34.06 0.84 20.12
N VAL A 237 33.90 1.32 18.88
CA VAL A 237 33.61 0.51 17.71
C VAL A 237 34.74 -0.50 17.47
N GLU A 238 36.00 -0.07 17.53
CA GLU A 238 37.16 -0.93 17.34
C GLU A 238 37.21 -2.06 18.38
N VAL A 239 37.08 -1.72 19.67
CA VAL A 239 37.13 -2.72 20.75
C VAL A 239 35.96 -3.68 20.67
N LEU A 240 34.72 -3.18 20.60
CA LEU A 240 33.51 -4.00 20.66
C LEU A 240 33.25 -4.79 19.37
N ASN A 241 33.80 -4.36 18.22
CA ASN A 241 33.77 -5.17 16.99
C ASN A 241 34.96 -6.12 16.88
N SER A 242 36.03 -5.97 17.67
CA SER A 242 37.18 -6.87 17.62
C SER A 242 36.94 -8.21 18.33
N SER A 243 35.97 -8.26 19.26
CA SER A 243 35.50 -9.47 19.96
C SER A 243 34.64 -10.40 19.08
N LYS A 244 35.04 -10.65 17.83
CA LYS A 244 34.28 -11.51 16.91
C LYS A 244 34.45 -12.99 17.27
N TYR A 245 33.49 -13.56 17.99
CA TYR A 245 33.29 -15.02 17.95
C TYR A 245 32.46 -15.38 16.72
N ASN A 246 32.96 -16.25 15.84
CA ASN A 246 32.29 -16.64 14.58
C ASN A 246 31.91 -15.48 13.63
N GLY A 247 32.72 -14.41 13.59
CA GLY A 247 32.62 -13.38 12.55
C GLY A 247 31.61 -12.24 12.77
N ARG A 248 30.86 -12.21 13.89
CA ARG A 248 30.01 -11.08 14.30
C ARG A 248 30.11 -10.83 15.82
N SER A 249 30.18 -9.56 16.23
CA SER A 249 30.07 -9.17 17.65
C SER A 249 28.61 -9.34 18.12
N ARG A 250 28.39 -9.85 19.34
CA ARG A 250 27.03 -10.00 19.89
C ARG A 250 26.56 -8.70 20.54
N VAL A 251 27.49 -7.81 20.87
CA VAL A 251 27.19 -6.47 21.37
C VAL A 251 26.75 -5.59 20.20
N LYS A 252 25.53 -5.05 20.30
CA LYS A 252 24.92 -4.24 19.23
C LYS A 252 25.28 -2.78 19.40
N LEU A 253 25.83 -2.16 18.37
CA LEU A 253 26.14 -0.72 18.37
C LEU A 253 24.90 0.08 17.97
N LEU A 254 24.43 0.99 18.83
CA LEU A 254 23.34 1.93 18.51
C LEU A 254 23.94 3.22 17.96
N ALA A 255 24.07 3.31 16.64
CA ALA A 255 24.58 4.47 15.92
C ALA A 255 23.48 5.37 15.33
N ALA A 256 22.27 4.83 15.13
CA ALA A 256 21.14 5.56 14.55
C ALA A 256 20.72 6.79 15.40
N SER A 257 20.83 6.70 16.73
CA SER A 257 20.61 7.86 17.63
C SER A 257 21.59 8.99 17.33
N ARG A 258 22.88 8.67 17.19
CA ARG A 258 23.92 9.64 16.82
C ARG A 258 23.65 10.27 15.47
N GLN A 259 23.24 9.49 14.47
CA GLN A 259 22.91 10.03 13.15
C GLN A 259 21.74 11.01 13.20
N ALA A 260 20.67 10.66 13.91
CA ALA A 260 19.54 11.57 14.11
C ALA A 260 19.99 12.87 14.80
N ALA A 261 20.84 12.76 15.82
CA ALA A 261 21.36 13.92 16.55
C ALA A 261 22.28 14.83 15.71
N LEU A 262 23.01 14.32 14.72
CA LEU A 262 23.82 15.16 13.81
C LEU A 262 22.99 16.19 13.07
N GLU A 263 21.72 15.91 12.79
CA GLU A 263 20.82 16.85 12.10
C GLU A 263 20.11 17.82 13.05
N THR A 264 20.00 17.51 14.34
CA THR A 264 19.15 18.24 15.29
C THR A 264 19.90 18.88 16.47
N ILE A 265 21.19 18.60 16.64
CA ILE A 265 21.98 19.06 17.80
C ILE A 265 22.01 20.58 17.98
N THR A 266 21.85 21.33 16.88
CA THR A 266 21.75 22.80 16.91
C THR A 266 20.56 23.31 17.71
N GLN A 267 19.54 22.48 17.93
CA GLN A 267 18.35 22.79 18.74
C GLN A 267 18.54 22.49 20.24
N SER A 268 19.73 22.02 20.66
CA SER A 268 20.03 21.74 22.06
C SER A 268 20.10 23.02 22.89
N GLU A 269 19.44 23.03 24.06
CA GLU A 269 19.43 24.18 24.96
C GLU A 269 20.76 24.40 25.69
N ASP A 270 21.49 23.33 26.03
CA ASP A 270 22.73 23.38 26.81
C ASP A 270 23.96 22.85 26.05
N GLY A 271 23.79 22.62 24.75
CA GLY A 271 24.77 22.09 23.82
C GLY A 271 25.14 20.62 24.00
N LEU A 272 24.68 19.95 25.06
CA LEU A 272 25.02 18.55 25.37
C LEU A 272 23.82 17.62 25.22
N HIS A 273 22.66 18.04 25.72
CA HIS A 273 21.47 17.21 25.81
C HIS A 273 20.58 17.36 24.58
N LEU A 274 20.05 16.23 24.09
CA LEU A 274 19.30 16.20 22.85
C LEU A 274 17.86 16.69 23.01
N PRO A 275 17.27 17.32 21.97
CA PRO A 275 15.84 17.64 21.96
C PRO A 275 14.99 16.37 22.04
N GLU A 276 13.78 16.47 22.62
CA GLU A 276 12.89 15.33 22.85
C GLU A 276 12.57 14.54 21.57
N SER A 277 12.38 15.23 20.45
CA SER A 277 12.13 14.60 19.15
C SER A 277 13.22 13.61 18.75
N THR A 278 14.49 13.91 19.06
CA THR A 278 15.64 13.06 18.72
C THR A 278 15.81 11.94 19.73
N ARG A 279 15.63 12.21 21.03
CA ARG A 279 15.66 11.19 22.08
C ARG A 279 14.61 10.09 21.82
N ASN A 280 13.44 10.48 21.34
CA ASN A 280 12.38 9.56 20.96
C ASN A 280 12.74 8.66 19.77
N VAL A 281 13.65 9.08 18.88
CA VAL A 281 14.18 8.22 17.81
C VAL A 281 14.96 7.06 18.41
N GLY A 282 15.89 7.34 19.32
CA GLY A 282 16.68 6.30 20.01
C GLY A 282 15.79 5.28 20.73
N ALA A 283 14.78 5.77 21.47
CA ALA A 283 13.81 4.90 22.14
C ALA A 283 13.00 4.03 21.17
N MET A 284 12.53 4.59 20.05
CA MET A 284 11.78 3.84 19.03
C MET A 284 12.66 2.83 18.29
N VAL A 285 13.92 3.16 18.02
CA VAL A 285 14.89 2.24 17.43
C VAL A 285 15.11 1.03 18.35
N LEU A 286 15.35 1.26 19.64
CA LEU A 286 15.47 0.19 20.64
C LEU A 286 14.19 -0.66 20.70
N MET A 287 13.02 -0.03 20.77
CA MET A 287 11.75 -0.75 20.83
C MET A 287 11.53 -1.63 19.59
N ASN A 288 11.85 -1.13 18.40
CA ASN A 288 11.78 -1.93 17.17
C ASN A 288 12.77 -3.10 17.16
N SER A 289 13.98 -2.90 17.66
CA SER A 289 14.99 -3.96 17.78
C SER A 289 14.55 -5.07 18.73
N LEU A 290 13.97 -4.71 19.88
CA LEU A 290 13.54 -5.65 20.92
C LEU A 290 12.23 -6.36 20.59
N CYS A 291 11.25 -5.64 20.04
CA CYS A 291 9.86 -6.09 20.01
C CYS A 291 9.37 -6.60 18.66
N ASN A 292 9.98 -6.19 17.54
CA ASN A 292 9.46 -6.56 16.20
C ASN A 292 9.52 -8.06 15.95
N LYS A 293 10.51 -8.76 16.52
CA LYS A 293 10.64 -10.22 16.43
C LYS A 293 9.50 -10.96 17.14
N LEU A 294 8.97 -10.38 18.22
CA LEU A 294 7.91 -10.96 19.05
C LEU A 294 6.52 -10.61 18.52
N LEU A 295 6.23 -9.32 18.36
CA LEU A 295 4.90 -8.82 18.02
C LEU A 295 4.60 -8.84 16.52
N LYS A 296 5.63 -8.83 15.67
CA LYS A 296 5.53 -8.86 14.19
C LYS A 296 4.50 -7.86 13.63
N PRO A 297 4.66 -6.56 13.93
CA PRO A 297 3.71 -5.53 13.49
C PRO A 297 3.62 -5.45 11.97
N ILE A 298 2.41 -5.25 11.44
CA ILE A 298 2.13 -5.24 9.98
C ILE A 298 2.76 -4.04 9.27
N ASP A 299 2.89 -2.91 9.97
CA ASP A 299 3.44 -1.64 9.47
C ASP A 299 4.95 -1.47 9.75
N GLY A 300 5.59 -2.44 10.39
CA GLY A 300 7.05 -2.52 10.57
C GLY A 300 7.69 -3.56 9.68
N SER A 301 8.97 -3.39 9.34
CA SER A 301 9.76 -4.42 8.62
C SER A 301 11.19 -4.59 9.15
N CYS A 302 11.69 -3.66 9.96
CA CYS A 302 13.00 -3.81 10.60
C CYS A 302 12.98 -4.94 11.66
N CYS A 303 14.07 -5.69 11.81
CA CYS A 303 14.24 -6.75 12.82
C CYS A 303 13.13 -7.82 12.85
N GLN A 304 12.43 -8.04 11.74
CA GLN A 304 11.40 -9.08 11.63
C GLN A 304 11.96 -10.37 11.05
N THR A 305 11.40 -11.49 11.50
CA THR A 305 11.68 -12.80 10.92
C THR A 305 10.67 -13.13 9.83
N LEU A 306 11.16 -13.55 8.67
CA LEU A 306 10.31 -13.98 7.56
C LEU A 306 9.49 -15.21 7.98
N PRO A 307 8.14 -15.17 7.82
CA PRO A 307 7.32 -16.34 8.09
C PRO A 307 7.63 -17.46 7.09
N PRO A 308 7.57 -18.74 7.51
CA PRO A 308 7.74 -19.86 6.60
C PRO A 308 6.59 -19.91 5.58
N LEU A 309 6.86 -20.49 4.40
CA LEU A 309 5.85 -20.63 3.34
C LEU A 309 4.67 -21.50 3.78
N ASN A 310 3.47 -20.96 3.62
CA ASN A 310 2.22 -21.66 3.93
C ASN A 310 1.92 -22.76 2.92
N PHE A 311 1.12 -23.76 3.32
CA PHE A 311 0.74 -24.87 2.43
C PHE A 311 0.11 -24.38 1.12
N LEU A 312 -0.75 -23.36 1.18
CA LEU A 312 -1.39 -22.76 0.01
C LEU A 312 -0.38 -22.10 -0.94
N GLN A 313 0.65 -21.45 -0.39
CA GLN A 313 1.73 -20.82 -1.17
C GLN A 313 2.62 -21.88 -1.83
N LYS A 314 2.92 -22.98 -1.14
CA LYS A 314 3.64 -24.12 -1.73
C LYS A 314 2.84 -24.74 -2.88
N LEU A 315 1.53 -24.95 -2.69
CA LEU A 315 0.65 -25.49 -3.72
C LEU A 315 0.57 -24.57 -4.96
N SER A 316 0.45 -23.26 -4.75
CA SER A 316 0.40 -22.30 -5.86
C SER A 316 1.73 -22.23 -6.62
N ALA A 317 2.86 -22.28 -5.91
CA ALA A 317 4.18 -22.40 -6.54
C ALA A 317 4.28 -23.67 -7.39
N CYS A 318 3.88 -24.83 -6.86
CA CYS A 318 3.84 -26.09 -7.61
C CYS A 318 2.93 -26.00 -8.84
N PHE A 319 1.76 -25.36 -8.74
CA PHE A 319 0.83 -25.18 -9.84
C PHE A 319 1.43 -24.34 -10.99
N PHE A 320 2.07 -23.21 -10.68
CA PHE A 320 2.69 -22.36 -11.68
C PHE A 320 3.92 -23.03 -12.31
N LEU A 321 4.74 -23.72 -11.51
CA LEU A 321 5.89 -24.48 -12.01
C LEU A 321 5.45 -25.64 -12.91
N GLY A 322 4.44 -26.41 -12.50
CA GLY A 322 3.86 -27.48 -13.32
C GLY A 322 3.30 -26.95 -14.64
N SER A 323 2.61 -25.81 -14.61
CA SER A 323 2.10 -25.15 -15.83
C SER A 323 3.23 -24.71 -16.77
N ALA A 324 4.35 -24.22 -16.23
CA ALA A 324 5.53 -23.87 -17.00
C ALA A 324 6.18 -25.10 -17.63
N VAL A 325 6.31 -26.21 -16.88
CA VAL A 325 6.84 -27.48 -17.41
C VAL A 325 5.96 -28.02 -18.54
N VAL A 326 4.64 -28.04 -18.38
CA VAL A 326 3.71 -28.46 -19.44
C VAL A 326 3.83 -27.56 -20.68
N PHE A 327 3.98 -26.25 -20.49
CA PHE A 327 4.22 -25.33 -21.60
C PHE A 327 5.52 -25.67 -22.35
N VAL A 328 6.62 -25.93 -21.64
CA VAL A 328 7.90 -26.33 -22.25
C VAL A 328 7.76 -27.66 -22.98
N ILE A 329 7.12 -28.66 -22.38
CA ILE A 329 6.86 -29.97 -23.01
C ILE A 329 6.05 -29.79 -24.30
N LEU A 330 4.94 -29.06 -24.27
CA LEU A 330 4.13 -28.79 -25.47
C LEU A 330 4.90 -27.98 -26.52
N HIS A 331 5.79 -27.08 -26.09
CA HIS A 331 6.64 -26.30 -26.97
C HIS A 331 7.65 -27.21 -27.70
N VAL A 332 8.33 -28.08 -26.96
CA VAL A 332 9.32 -29.05 -27.49
C VAL A 332 8.64 -30.11 -28.36
N LEU A 333 7.55 -30.73 -27.90
CA LEU A 333 6.81 -31.76 -28.64
C LEU A 333 6.11 -31.20 -29.88
N GLY A 334 5.67 -29.95 -29.85
CA GLY A 334 4.94 -29.32 -30.95
C GLY A 334 5.81 -28.47 -31.89
N ASN A 335 7.10 -28.79 -32.04
CA ASN A 335 8.03 -28.04 -32.91
C ASN A 335 7.93 -28.42 -34.40
N SER A 336 6.89 -29.14 -34.83
CA SER A 336 6.61 -29.35 -36.25
C SER A 336 5.23 -28.82 -36.61
N ARG A 337 5.22 -27.69 -37.35
CA ARG A 337 4.09 -27.11 -38.10
C ARG A 337 3.05 -26.33 -37.27
N HIS A 338 3.25 -25.02 -37.14
CA HIS A 338 2.32 -24.02 -37.68
C HIS A 338 2.88 -22.59 -37.52
N ARG A 339 2.86 -21.83 -38.62
CA ARG A 339 3.18 -20.40 -38.67
C ARG A 339 2.25 -19.64 -37.71
N ARG A 340 2.82 -18.77 -36.87
CA ARG A 340 2.09 -17.85 -36.00
C ARG A 340 1.18 -16.93 -36.83
N PRO A 341 -0.10 -16.72 -36.47
CA PRO A 341 -0.77 -15.48 -36.78
C PRO A 341 -0.17 -14.36 -35.91
N VAL A 342 0.09 -13.22 -36.53
CA VAL A 342 0.50 -11.98 -35.85
C VAL A 342 -0.60 -11.59 -34.85
N PRO A 343 -0.28 -11.30 -33.57
CA PRO A 343 -1.28 -10.82 -32.63
C PRO A 343 -1.79 -9.45 -33.11
N PRO A 344 -3.09 -9.13 -32.94
CA PRO A 344 -3.60 -7.81 -33.31
C PRO A 344 -2.91 -6.75 -32.46
N ASP A 345 -2.24 -5.81 -33.12
CA ASP A 345 -1.65 -4.64 -32.49
C ASP A 345 -2.79 -3.78 -31.92
N VAL A 346 -2.70 -3.49 -30.62
CA VAL A 346 -3.64 -2.61 -29.89
C VAL A 346 -3.50 -1.14 -30.33
N GLU A 347 -2.62 -0.84 -31.30
CA GLU A 347 -2.40 0.49 -31.85
C GLU A 347 -3.44 0.97 -32.87
N SER A 348 -4.38 0.13 -33.34
CA SER A 348 -5.41 0.63 -34.26
C SER A 348 -6.58 1.25 -33.50
N LEU A 349 -6.64 2.58 -33.55
CA LEU A 349 -7.71 3.46 -33.07
C LEU A 349 -9.05 3.27 -33.83
N GLU A 350 -9.35 2.09 -34.37
CA GLU A 350 -10.59 1.77 -35.06
C GLU A 350 -11.23 0.48 -34.53
N GLU A 351 -12.34 0.62 -33.80
CA GLU A 351 -13.29 -0.46 -33.61
C GLU A 351 -13.81 -0.93 -34.99
N LYS A 352 -13.26 -2.03 -35.51
CA LYS A 352 -13.99 -2.84 -36.48
C LYS A 352 -14.80 -3.91 -35.75
N LYS A 353 -16.03 -4.09 -36.25
CA LYS A 353 -17.05 -5.08 -35.84
C LYS A 353 -16.44 -6.46 -35.50
N PRO A 354 -17.05 -7.20 -34.55
CA PRO A 354 -16.55 -8.51 -34.16
C PRO A 354 -16.55 -9.43 -35.39
N ALA A 355 -15.35 -9.85 -35.78
CA ALA A 355 -15.19 -10.87 -36.80
C ALA A 355 -15.92 -12.15 -36.36
N THR A 356 -16.78 -12.62 -37.24
CA THR A 356 -17.35 -13.95 -37.27
C THR A 356 -16.24 -15.01 -37.16
N ALA A 357 -16.50 -16.04 -36.35
CA ALA A 357 -15.67 -17.23 -36.07
C ALA A 357 -14.36 -17.00 -35.28
N ALA A 358 -14.42 -17.22 -33.96
CA ALA A 358 -13.24 -17.39 -33.12
C ALA A 358 -12.51 -18.68 -33.53
N VAL A 359 -11.29 -18.57 -34.05
CA VAL A 359 -10.38 -19.69 -34.28
C VAL A 359 -10.15 -20.42 -32.94
N PRO A 360 -10.15 -21.77 -32.91
CA PRO A 360 -9.92 -22.50 -31.66
C PRO A 360 -8.56 -22.13 -31.05
N PHE A 361 -8.57 -21.70 -29.79
CA PHE A 361 -7.34 -21.49 -29.03
C PHE A 361 -6.55 -22.79 -28.97
N GLY A 362 -5.31 -22.79 -29.47
CA GLY A 362 -4.42 -23.95 -29.38
C GLY A 362 -4.11 -24.29 -27.92
N LEU A 363 -3.91 -25.58 -27.62
CA LEU A 363 -3.65 -26.11 -26.27
C LEU A 363 -2.50 -25.39 -25.53
N LYS A 364 -1.55 -24.79 -26.27
CA LYS A 364 -0.36 -24.09 -25.76
C LYS A 364 -0.67 -22.73 -25.10
N ALA A 365 -1.67 -22.01 -25.60
CA ALA A 365 -1.96 -20.64 -25.20
C ALA A 365 -2.33 -20.47 -23.71
N PRO A 366 -3.21 -21.29 -23.10
CA PRO A 366 -3.53 -21.15 -21.68
C PRO A 366 -2.33 -21.43 -20.76
N PHE A 367 -1.50 -22.43 -21.07
CA PHE A 367 -0.29 -22.70 -20.29
C PHE A 367 0.76 -21.59 -20.42
N GLN A 368 0.85 -20.96 -21.60
CA GLN A 368 1.69 -19.77 -21.76
C GLN A 368 1.22 -18.61 -20.89
N ALA A 369 -0.10 -18.35 -20.86
CA ALA A 369 -0.69 -17.31 -20.02
C ALA A 369 -0.47 -17.58 -18.52
N LEU A 370 -0.64 -18.84 -18.09
CA LEU A 370 -0.35 -19.28 -16.71
C LEU A 370 1.13 -19.16 -16.35
N CYS A 371 2.04 -19.49 -17.26
CA CYS A 371 3.48 -19.34 -17.05
C CYS A 371 3.86 -17.86 -16.85
N ARG A 372 3.34 -16.96 -17.69
CA ARG A 372 3.57 -15.51 -17.54
C ARG A 372 2.97 -14.98 -16.24
N MET A 373 1.78 -15.44 -15.87
CA MET A 373 1.17 -15.12 -14.58
C MET A 373 2.06 -15.59 -13.43
N GLY A 374 2.60 -16.80 -13.49
CA GLY A 374 3.51 -17.33 -12.47
C GLY A 374 4.75 -16.48 -12.25
N ILE A 375 5.35 -15.95 -13.33
CA ILE A 375 6.50 -15.02 -13.24
C ILE A 375 6.09 -13.72 -12.52
N ILE A 376 4.93 -13.15 -12.88
CA ILE A 376 4.42 -11.91 -12.26
C ILE A 376 4.09 -12.13 -10.78
N MET A 377 3.44 -13.26 -10.46
CA MET A 377 3.13 -13.62 -9.07
C MET A 377 4.39 -13.85 -8.24
N GLY A 378 5.41 -14.49 -8.83
CA GLY A 378 6.73 -14.64 -8.20
C GLY A 378 7.39 -13.29 -7.95
N TYR A 379 7.34 -12.37 -8.91
CA TYR A 379 7.82 -11.00 -8.73
C TYR A 379 7.11 -10.28 -7.58
N PHE A 380 5.78 -10.32 -7.52
CA PHE A 380 5.04 -9.69 -6.42
C PHE A 380 5.39 -10.30 -5.07
N PHE A 381 5.52 -11.63 -5.00
CA PHE A 381 5.92 -12.32 -3.78
C PHE A 381 7.29 -11.84 -3.29
N LEU A 382 8.26 -11.66 -4.21
CA LEU A 382 9.59 -11.16 -3.90
C LEU A 382 9.61 -9.70 -3.44
N CYS A 383 8.70 -8.87 -3.96
CA CYS A 383 8.57 -7.47 -3.57
C CYS A 383 7.97 -7.26 -2.18
N ASP A 384 6.96 -8.05 -1.81
CA ASP A 384 6.19 -7.81 -0.58
C ASP A 384 6.56 -8.78 0.55
N ARG A 385 6.63 -10.08 0.23
CA ARG A 385 6.80 -11.18 1.20
C ARG A 385 8.24 -11.64 1.38
N ALA A 386 9.13 -11.37 0.44
CA ALA A 386 10.55 -11.56 0.63
C ALA A 386 11.23 -10.24 1.01
N ASP A 387 12.34 -10.32 1.74
CA ASP A 387 13.13 -9.14 2.11
C ASP A 387 14.18 -8.79 1.04
N VAL A 388 13.94 -9.12 -0.23
CA VAL A 388 14.92 -8.85 -1.30
C VAL A 388 15.03 -7.35 -1.55
N PHE A 389 13.91 -6.64 -1.56
CA PHE A 389 13.86 -5.21 -1.81
C PHE A 389 13.62 -4.43 -0.52
N MET A 390 14.14 -3.20 -0.51
CA MET A 390 14.06 -2.30 0.64
C MET A 390 12.67 -1.66 0.77
N LYS A 391 12.32 -1.25 1.99
CA LYS A 391 11.00 -0.67 2.31
C LYS A 391 11.18 0.65 3.08
N GLU A 392 10.45 1.69 2.67
CA GLU A 392 10.45 3.00 3.34
C GLU A 392 9.05 3.40 3.82
N GLN A 393 8.98 4.19 4.88
CA GLN A 393 7.74 4.74 5.42
C GLN A 393 7.13 5.77 4.45
N LYS A 394 5.80 5.83 4.46
CA LYS A 394 5.06 6.88 3.73
C LYS A 394 5.20 8.21 4.46
N PHE A 395 5.64 9.22 3.73
CA PHE A 395 5.71 10.59 4.23
C PHE A 395 5.02 11.54 3.26
N TYR A 396 4.00 12.27 3.75
CA TYR A 396 3.23 13.19 2.94
C TYR A 396 3.86 14.58 2.91
N THR A 397 4.09 15.11 1.72
CA THR A 397 4.32 16.53 1.49
C THR A 397 3.42 17.04 0.36
N HIS A 398 3.05 18.32 0.40
CA HIS A 398 2.26 18.93 -0.67
C HIS A 398 2.94 18.79 -2.04
N SER A 399 4.26 18.98 -2.12
CA SER A 399 5.02 18.85 -3.36
C SER A 399 4.98 17.43 -3.93
N THR A 400 5.14 16.39 -3.08
CA THR A 400 5.09 14.99 -3.53
C THR A 400 3.75 14.56 -4.11
N PHE A 401 2.66 15.25 -3.75
CA PHE A 401 1.33 14.96 -4.28
C PHE A 401 0.99 15.84 -5.50
N PHE A 402 1.14 17.16 -5.40
CA PHE A 402 0.68 18.09 -6.43
C PHE A 402 1.59 18.14 -7.67
N ILE A 403 2.91 17.93 -7.54
CA ILE A 403 3.82 17.96 -8.70
C ILE A 403 3.51 16.82 -9.68
N PRO A 404 3.44 15.53 -9.24
CA PRO A 404 3.03 14.44 -10.13
C PRO A 404 1.62 14.64 -10.70
N LEU A 405 0.70 15.19 -9.90
CA LEU A 405 -0.66 15.48 -10.33
C LEU A 405 -0.68 16.47 -11.50
N VAL A 406 0.03 17.59 -11.40
CA VAL A 406 0.11 18.58 -12.49
C VAL A 406 0.74 17.93 -13.74
N TYR A 407 1.81 17.16 -13.58
CA TYR A 407 2.47 16.50 -14.69
C TYR A 407 1.54 15.55 -15.47
N ILE A 408 0.76 14.71 -14.78
CA ILE A 408 -0.17 13.78 -15.46
C ILE A 408 -1.30 14.52 -16.19
N PHE A 409 -1.79 15.65 -15.66
CA PHE A 409 -2.83 16.44 -16.32
C PHE A 409 -2.29 17.17 -17.53
N VAL A 410 -1.08 17.71 -17.46
CA VAL A 410 -0.39 18.32 -18.61
C VAL A 410 -0.22 17.28 -19.73
N LEU A 411 0.26 16.07 -19.42
CA LEU A 411 0.32 14.97 -20.39
C LEU A 411 -1.06 14.65 -20.98
N GLY A 412 -2.09 14.54 -20.12
CA GLY A 412 -3.45 14.26 -20.55
C GLY A 412 -3.98 15.27 -21.58
N VAL A 413 -3.70 16.57 -21.40
CA VAL A 413 -4.09 17.64 -22.31
C VAL A 413 -3.36 17.54 -23.66
N PHE A 414 -2.06 17.22 -23.66
CA PHE A 414 -1.27 17.10 -24.90
C PHE A 414 -1.73 15.94 -25.80
N TYR A 415 -2.29 14.87 -25.22
CA TYR A 415 -2.79 13.70 -25.95
C TYR A 415 -4.32 13.74 -26.18
N SER A 416 -4.87 14.92 -26.46
CA SER A 416 -6.30 15.09 -26.76
C SER A 416 -6.63 14.75 -28.22
N GLU A 417 -7.65 13.92 -28.44
CA GLU A 417 -8.14 13.51 -29.75
C GLU A 417 -9.65 13.79 -29.89
N ASN A 418 -10.13 13.85 -31.14
CA ASN A 418 -11.56 14.03 -31.41
C ASN A 418 -12.31 12.70 -31.22
N SER A 419 -13.41 12.77 -30.48
CA SER A 419 -14.30 11.64 -30.25
C SER A 419 -15.07 11.25 -31.50
N LYS A 420 -15.29 9.93 -31.68
CA LYS A 420 -16.09 9.40 -32.80
C LYS A 420 -17.59 9.59 -32.59
N GLU A 421 -18.02 9.50 -31.33
CA GLU A 421 -19.42 9.66 -30.93
C GLU A 421 -19.60 10.91 -30.08
N THR A 422 -20.68 11.66 -30.29
CA THR A 422 -21.04 12.86 -29.52
C THR A 422 -22.10 12.60 -28.45
N LYS A 423 -22.40 11.33 -28.18
CA LYS A 423 -23.34 10.94 -27.13
C LYS A 423 -22.81 11.28 -25.74
N LEU A 424 -23.70 11.63 -24.83
CA LEU A 424 -23.34 11.88 -23.43
C LEU A 424 -22.71 10.62 -22.80
N LEU A 425 -21.57 10.78 -22.14
CA LEU A 425 -20.80 9.69 -21.50
C LEU A 425 -20.55 8.51 -22.46
N ASN A 426 -19.99 8.80 -23.63
CA ASN A 426 -19.60 7.77 -24.58
C ASN A 426 -18.50 6.84 -23.99
N ARG A 427 -18.19 5.76 -24.71
CA ARG A 427 -17.19 4.77 -24.25
C ARG A 427 -15.80 5.38 -24.04
N GLU A 428 -15.38 6.25 -24.95
CA GLU A 428 -14.06 6.91 -24.93
C GLU A 428 -13.92 7.86 -23.72
N GLN A 429 -14.94 8.65 -23.42
CA GLN A 429 -15.03 9.54 -22.27
C GLN A 429 -15.14 8.79 -20.95
N THR A 430 -15.89 7.69 -20.91
CA THR A 430 -15.96 6.88 -19.67
C THR A 430 -14.64 6.18 -19.38
N ASP A 431 -13.92 5.72 -20.41
CA ASP A 431 -12.54 5.22 -20.24
C ASP A 431 -11.58 6.34 -19.83
N GLU A 432 -11.64 7.52 -20.47
CA GLU A 432 -10.86 8.70 -20.06
C GLU A 432 -11.11 9.04 -18.58
N TRP A 433 -12.40 9.08 -18.19
CA TRP A 433 -12.80 9.41 -16.83
C TRP A 433 -12.24 8.41 -15.82
N LYS A 434 -12.33 7.10 -16.11
CA LYS A 434 -11.68 6.07 -15.30
C LYS A 434 -10.17 6.28 -15.23
N GLY A 435 -9.52 6.52 -16.36
CA GLY A 435 -8.07 6.65 -16.43
C GLY A 435 -7.51 7.75 -15.55
N TRP A 436 -8.02 8.98 -15.67
CA TRP A 436 -7.51 10.08 -14.85
C TRP A 436 -7.85 9.86 -13.37
N MET A 437 -9.06 9.36 -13.04
CA MET A 437 -9.42 9.03 -11.66
C MET A 437 -8.47 7.98 -11.07
N GLN A 438 -8.13 6.95 -11.86
CA GLN A 438 -7.21 5.91 -11.44
C GLN A 438 -5.83 6.48 -11.12
N LEU A 439 -5.29 7.32 -12.01
CA LEU A 439 -3.98 7.93 -11.81
C LEU A 439 -3.95 8.85 -10.58
N VAL A 440 -5.03 9.59 -10.30
CA VAL A 440 -5.14 10.41 -9.08
C VAL A 440 -5.17 9.53 -7.82
N ILE A 441 -5.96 8.45 -7.82
CA ILE A 441 -6.04 7.49 -6.71
C ILE A 441 -4.68 6.82 -6.46
N LEU A 442 -3.96 6.51 -7.53
CA LEU A 442 -2.61 5.93 -7.48
C LEU A 442 -1.59 6.88 -6.83
N ILE A 443 -1.53 8.14 -7.28
CA ILE A 443 -0.66 9.18 -6.68
C ILE A 443 -1.00 9.39 -5.20
N TYR A 444 -2.30 9.42 -4.87
CA TYR A 444 -2.79 9.56 -3.50
C TYR A 444 -2.26 8.47 -2.55
N HIS A 445 -2.23 7.20 -3.00
CA HIS A 445 -1.79 6.08 -2.14
C HIS A 445 -0.28 6.04 -1.93
N ILE A 446 0.52 6.35 -2.97
CA ILE A 446 1.98 6.38 -2.85
C ILE A 446 2.46 7.57 -2.03
N SER A 447 1.85 8.75 -2.19
CA SER A 447 2.25 9.96 -1.45
C SER A 447 1.73 10.01 -0.01
N GLY A 448 0.90 9.05 0.42
CA GLY A 448 0.30 9.06 1.75
C GLY A 448 -0.68 10.23 1.99
N ALA A 449 -1.25 10.80 0.93
CA ALA A 449 -2.09 12.02 0.99
C ALA A 449 -3.39 11.87 1.80
N SER A 450 -3.69 10.67 2.31
CA SER A 450 -4.76 10.43 3.28
C SER A 450 -4.63 11.27 4.56
N ALA A 451 -3.43 11.74 4.90
CA ALA A 451 -3.20 12.64 6.03
C ALA A 451 -3.86 14.02 5.83
N PHE A 452 -3.99 14.47 4.58
CA PHE A 452 -4.60 15.76 4.24
C PHE A 452 -6.09 15.58 3.88
N ILE A 453 -6.96 16.00 4.80
CA ILE A 453 -8.43 15.78 4.73
C ILE A 453 -9.05 16.25 3.41
N PRO A 454 -8.74 17.44 2.86
CA PRO A 454 -9.38 17.91 1.64
C PRO A 454 -9.12 16.99 0.44
N VAL A 455 -7.87 16.52 0.28
CA VAL A 455 -7.52 15.55 -0.77
C VAL A 455 -8.19 14.21 -0.52
N TYR A 456 -8.21 13.73 0.73
CA TYR A 456 -8.92 12.51 1.10
C TYR A 456 -10.39 12.57 0.65
N MET A 457 -11.11 13.66 0.93
CA MET A 457 -12.52 13.81 0.54
C MET A 457 -12.73 13.82 -0.97
N HIS A 458 -11.89 14.51 -1.74
CA HIS A 458 -11.99 14.50 -3.21
C HIS A 458 -11.73 13.11 -3.78
N VAL A 459 -10.73 12.38 -3.26
CA VAL A 459 -10.45 10.99 -3.67
C VAL A 459 -11.62 10.07 -3.33
N ARG A 460 -12.30 10.28 -2.19
CA ARG A 460 -13.53 9.55 -1.85
C ARG A 460 -14.64 9.77 -2.88
N VAL A 461 -14.81 10.99 -3.39
CA VAL A 461 -15.74 11.26 -4.50
C VAL A 461 -15.35 10.50 -5.76
N LEU A 462 -14.04 10.37 -6.07
CA LEU A 462 -13.60 9.58 -7.23
C LEU A 462 -13.98 8.10 -7.10
N VAL A 463 -13.85 7.53 -5.89
CA VAL A 463 -14.29 6.14 -5.63
C VAL A 463 -15.81 6.02 -5.79
N ALA A 464 -16.59 6.97 -5.27
CA ALA A 464 -18.04 7.02 -5.49
C ALA A 464 -18.40 7.17 -6.99
N ALA A 465 -17.62 7.96 -7.75
CA ALA A 465 -17.79 8.13 -9.19
C ALA A 465 -17.56 6.81 -9.97
N TYR A 466 -16.60 5.98 -9.55
CA TYR A 466 -16.41 4.63 -10.10
C TYR A 466 -17.63 3.73 -9.91
N LEU A 467 -18.24 3.77 -8.71
CA LEU A 467 -19.45 3.02 -8.42
C LEU A 467 -20.67 3.58 -9.17
N PHE A 468 -20.77 4.91 -9.30
CA PHE A 468 -21.76 5.57 -10.13
C PHE A 468 -21.66 5.12 -11.59
N GLN A 469 -20.45 5.08 -12.17
CA GLN A 469 -20.21 4.58 -13.52
C GLN A 469 -20.57 3.10 -13.67
N THR A 470 -20.33 2.30 -12.63
CA THR A 470 -20.73 0.88 -12.58
C THR A 470 -22.26 0.74 -12.67
N GLY A 471 -22.98 1.52 -11.86
CA GLY A 471 -24.44 1.63 -11.91
C GLY A 471 -24.95 2.08 -13.28
N TYR A 472 -24.40 3.17 -13.81
CA TYR A 472 -24.75 3.73 -15.12
C TYR A 472 -24.50 2.74 -16.27
N GLY A 473 -23.29 2.18 -16.34
CA GLY A 473 -22.87 1.34 -17.46
C GLY A 473 -23.60 0.01 -17.52
N HIS A 474 -23.75 -0.68 -16.39
CA HIS A 474 -24.47 -1.97 -16.36
C HIS A 474 -25.98 -1.79 -16.53
N PHE A 475 -26.59 -0.77 -15.93
CA PHE A 475 -28.01 -0.48 -16.15
C PHE A 475 -28.29 -0.19 -17.63
N SER A 476 -27.53 0.73 -18.24
CA SER A 476 -27.66 1.08 -19.66
C SER A 476 -27.45 -0.13 -20.57
N PHE A 477 -26.50 -1.02 -20.25
CA PHE A 477 -26.28 -2.26 -21.00
C PHE A 477 -27.51 -3.18 -20.96
N PHE A 478 -28.03 -3.50 -19.77
CA PHE A 478 -29.18 -4.40 -19.63
C PHE A 478 -30.45 -3.81 -20.23
N TRP A 479 -30.64 -2.49 -20.11
CA TRP A 479 -31.78 -1.78 -20.67
C TRP A 479 -31.81 -1.79 -22.21
N LEU A 480 -30.66 -1.50 -22.83
CA LEU A 480 -30.52 -1.35 -24.28
C LEU A 480 -30.37 -2.70 -25.00
N LYS A 481 -29.50 -3.59 -24.50
CA LYS A 481 -29.18 -4.86 -25.17
C LYS A 481 -30.08 -6.00 -24.74
N GLY A 482 -30.62 -5.98 -23.53
CA GLY A 482 -31.50 -7.04 -23.02
C GLY A 482 -30.83 -8.41 -22.86
N ASP A 483 -29.49 -8.46 -22.80
CA ASP A 483 -28.74 -9.69 -22.62
C ASP A 483 -28.58 -9.99 -21.12
N PHE A 484 -29.42 -10.91 -20.63
CA PHE A 484 -29.39 -11.43 -19.25
C PHE A 484 -28.71 -12.81 -19.17
N GLY A 485 -27.91 -13.18 -20.18
CA GLY A 485 -27.26 -14.49 -20.24
C GLY A 485 -26.23 -14.70 -19.13
N LEU A 486 -26.26 -15.91 -18.53
CA LEU A 486 -25.34 -16.31 -17.46
C LEU A 486 -23.86 -16.26 -17.89
N ASN A 487 -23.57 -16.50 -19.16
CA ASN A 487 -22.21 -16.37 -19.73
C ASN A 487 -21.63 -14.96 -19.52
N ARG A 488 -22.40 -13.90 -19.82
CA ARG A 488 -21.93 -12.52 -19.67
C ARG A 488 -21.66 -12.19 -18.20
N VAL A 489 -22.54 -12.62 -17.30
CA VAL A 489 -22.39 -12.43 -15.86
C VAL A 489 -21.10 -13.08 -15.37
N CYS A 490 -20.86 -14.34 -15.74
CA CYS A 490 -19.63 -15.05 -15.39
C CYS A 490 -18.38 -14.37 -15.98
N GLN A 491 -18.44 -13.85 -17.20
CA GLN A 491 -17.32 -13.11 -17.80
C GLN A 491 -16.96 -11.84 -17.01
N VAL A 492 -17.97 -11.08 -16.62
CA VAL A 492 -17.76 -9.86 -15.82
C VAL A 492 -17.22 -10.23 -14.44
N LEU A 493 -17.82 -11.20 -13.76
CA LEU A 493 -17.35 -11.66 -12.44
C LEU A 493 -15.93 -12.21 -12.50
N PHE A 494 -15.58 -13.00 -13.51
CA PHE A 494 -14.22 -13.51 -13.66
C PHE A 494 -13.23 -12.37 -13.90
N ARG A 495 -13.53 -11.44 -14.80
CA ARG A 495 -12.64 -10.31 -15.08
C ARG A 495 -12.42 -9.42 -13.85
N LEU A 496 -13.44 -9.21 -13.03
CA LEU A 496 -13.31 -8.42 -11.80
C LEU A 496 -12.46 -9.13 -10.74
N ASN A 497 -12.67 -10.43 -10.53
CA ASN A 497 -12.19 -11.11 -9.34
C ASN A 497 -10.96 -12.01 -9.55
N PHE A 498 -10.67 -12.43 -10.79
CA PHE A 498 -9.65 -13.43 -11.08
C PHE A 498 -8.27 -13.07 -10.50
N LEU A 499 -7.78 -11.86 -10.78
CA LEU A 499 -6.49 -11.41 -10.28
C LEU A 499 -6.44 -11.41 -8.74
N VAL A 500 -7.49 -10.90 -8.10
CA VAL A 500 -7.57 -10.85 -6.64
C VAL A 500 -7.58 -12.24 -6.03
N PHE A 501 -8.32 -13.19 -6.60
CA PHE A 501 -8.31 -14.57 -6.11
C PHE A 501 -6.93 -15.21 -6.18
N VAL A 502 -6.21 -15.02 -7.30
CA VAL A 502 -4.83 -15.51 -7.44
C VAL A 502 -3.92 -14.86 -6.39
N LEU A 503 -4.06 -13.55 -6.17
CA LEU A 503 -3.28 -12.83 -5.17
C LEU A 503 -3.58 -13.29 -3.74
N CYS A 504 -4.85 -13.52 -3.37
CA CYS A 504 -5.21 -14.05 -2.05
C CYS A 504 -4.50 -15.37 -1.76
N VAL A 505 -4.38 -16.25 -2.76
CA VAL A 505 -3.70 -17.55 -2.66
C VAL A 505 -2.18 -17.40 -2.55
N VAL A 506 -1.58 -16.53 -3.36
CA VAL A 506 -0.11 -16.34 -3.39
C VAL A 506 0.39 -15.52 -2.20
N MET A 507 -0.35 -14.50 -1.81
CA MET A 507 0.03 -13.52 -0.77
C MET A 507 -0.45 -13.87 0.62
N ASP A 508 -1.30 -14.89 0.75
CA ASP A 508 -1.97 -15.30 1.98
C ASP A 508 -2.68 -14.12 2.67
N ARG A 509 -3.54 -13.44 1.89
CA ARG A 509 -4.33 -12.31 2.38
C ARG A 509 -5.82 -12.54 2.10
N PRO A 510 -6.70 -12.17 3.03
CA PRO A 510 -8.14 -12.34 2.87
C PRO A 510 -8.66 -11.48 1.71
N TYR A 511 -9.74 -11.92 1.08
CA TYR A 511 -10.34 -11.25 -0.08
C TYR A 511 -10.69 -9.77 0.19
N GLN A 512 -11.15 -9.47 1.41
CA GLN A 512 -11.49 -8.12 1.86
C GLN A 512 -10.28 -7.16 1.92
N PHE A 513 -9.04 -7.65 1.92
CA PHE A 513 -7.84 -6.81 1.83
C PHE A 513 -7.85 -5.93 0.56
N TYR A 514 -8.37 -6.47 -0.55
CA TYR A 514 -8.56 -5.76 -1.81
C TYR A 514 -9.96 -5.14 -1.94
N TYR A 515 -10.45 -4.50 -0.87
CA TYR A 515 -11.84 -4.10 -0.61
C TYR A 515 -12.64 -3.53 -1.80
N PHE A 516 -11.99 -2.83 -2.73
CA PHE A 516 -12.64 -2.25 -3.90
C PHE A 516 -13.27 -3.31 -4.81
N VAL A 517 -12.60 -4.45 -5.00
CA VAL A 517 -13.08 -5.54 -5.86
C VAL A 517 -14.30 -6.26 -5.27
N PRO A 518 -14.30 -6.71 -4.00
CA PRO A 518 -15.50 -7.17 -3.31
C PRO A 518 -16.67 -6.19 -3.42
N LEU A 519 -16.40 -4.89 -3.25
CA LEU A 519 -17.42 -3.84 -3.30
C LEU A 519 -18.07 -3.71 -4.69
N VAL A 520 -17.26 -3.62 -5.76
CA VAL A 520 -17.77 -3.53 -7.14
C VAL A 520 -18.50 -4.81 -7.53
N THR A 521 -17.97 -5.98 -7.15
CA THR A 521 -18.60 -7.28 -7.40
C THR A 521 -19.96 -7.39 -6.71
N PHE A 522 -20.05 -6.98 -5.44
CA PHE A 522 -21.31 -6.92 -4.70
C PHE A 522 -22.34 -6.05 -5.43
N TRP A 523 -21.97 -4.82 -5.79
CA TRP A 523 -22.89 -3.91 -6.47
C TRP A 523 -23.30 -4.40 -7.86
N PHE A 524 -22.40 -5.03 -8.61
CA PHE A 524 -22.74 -5.65 -9.88
C PHE A 524 -23.82 -6.74 -9.72
N VAL A 525 -23.70 -7.60 -8.71
CA VAL A 525 -24.70 -8.63 -8.40
C VAL A 525 -26.05 -8.02 -8.02
N ILE A 526 -26.06 -6.92 -7.25
CA ILE A 526 -27.28 -6.18 -6.91
C ILE A 526 -27.93 -5.59 -8.16
N ILE A 527 -27.17 -4.90 -9.03
CA ILE A 527 -27.69 -4.33 -10.28
C ILE A 527 -28.29 -5.43 -11.16
N TYR A 528 -27.57 -6.54 -11.34
CA TYR A 528 -28.03 -7.68 -12.12
C TYR A 528 -29.32 -8.26 -11.55
N SER A 529 -29.37 -8.50 -10.23
CA SER A 529 -30.56 -8.99 -9.54
C SER A 529 -31.76 -8.07 -9.74
N THR A 530 -31.62 -6.76 -9.55
CA THR A 530 -32.69 -5.77 -9.77
C THR A 530 -33.24 -5.79 -11.19
N MET A 531 -32.37 -5.96 -12.18
CA MET A 531 -32.77 -5.96 -13.59
C MET A 531 -33.41 -7.29 -14.03
N VAL A 532 -32.94 -8.41 -13.51
CA VAL A 532 -33.46 -9.76 -13.83
C VAL A 532 -34.77 -10.07 -13.10
N MET A 533 -34.95 -9.56 -11.87
CA MET A 533 -36.18 -9.75 -11.10
C MET A 533 -37.41 -9.43 -11.95
N TRP A 534 -38.42 -10.28 -11.89
CA TRP A 534 -39.61 -10.10 -12.72
C TRP A 534 -40.36 -8.81 -12.34
N PRO A 535 -40.89 -8.03 -13.31
CA PRO A 535 -40.82 -8.24 -14.76
C PRO A 535 -39.50 -7.75 -15.39
N GLN A 536 -38.98 -8.48 -16.38
CA GLN A 536 -37.84 -8.03 -17.18
C GLN A 536 -38.29 -6.92 -18.14
N ILE A 537 -37.69 -5.74 -18.00
CA ILE A 537 -38.09 -4.54 -18.74
C ILE A 537 -36.94 -4.14 -19.65
N LEU A 538 -37.18 -4.29 -20.95
CA LEU A 538 -36.29 -3.81 -22.00
C LEU A 538 -36.82 -2.50 -22.56
N GLN A 539 -35.94 -1.70 -23.17
CA GLN A 539 -36.32 -0.48 -23.88
C GLN A 539 -37.50 -0.69 -24.84
N LYS A 540 -37.51 -1.80 -25.61
CA LYS A 540 -38.60 -2.12 -26.56
C LYS A 540 -39.97 -2.25 -25.87
N LYS A 541 -40.00 -2.92 -24.72
CA LYS A 541 -41.23 -3.15 -23.93
C LYS A 541 -41.68 -1.87 -23.21
N ALA A 542 -40.72 -1.12 -22.67
CA ALA A 542 -40.99 0.17 -22.03
C ALA A 542 -41.56 1.21 -22.99
N ASN A 543 -41.21 1.12 -24.28
CA ASN A 543 -41.71 2.03 -25.30
C ASN A 543 -43.20 1.84 -25.63
N GLY A 544 -43.77 0.65 -25.41
CA GLY A 544 -45.16 0.35 -25.74
C GLY A 544 -46.19 0.91 -24.75
N SER A 545 -45.79 1.23 -23.51
CA SER A 545 -46.68 1.84 -22.50
C SER A 545 -45.88 2.61 -21.44
N GLY A 546 -46.35 3.80 -21.08
CA GLY A 546 -45.80 4.60 -19.97
C GLY A 546 -45.79 3.86 -18.62
N MET A 547 -46.68 2.88 -18.44
CA MET A 547 -46.77 2.03 -17.25
C MET A 547 -45.42 1.35 -16.93
N TRP A 548 -44.69 0.89 -17.94
CA TRP A 548 -43.41 0.23 -17.75
C TRP A 548 -42.32 1.15 -17.21
N HIS A 549 -42.39 2.46 -17.46
CA HIS A 549 -41.49 3.44 -16.85
C HIS A 549 -41.77 3.59 -15.34
N LEU A 550 -43.05 3.54 -14.94
CA LEU A 550 -43.43 3.55 -13.53
C LEU A 550 -42.98 2.28 -12.80
N VAL A 551 -43.06 1.11 -13.45
CA VAL A 551 -42.57 -0.15 -12.85
C VAL A 551 -41.05 -0.10 -12.61
N VAL A 552 -40.28 0.50 -13.52
CA VAL A 552 -38.83 0.67 -13.32
C VAL A 552 -38.54 1.62 -12.16
N LEU A 553 -39.28 2.73 -12.08
CA LEU A 553 -39.15 3.67 -10.97
C LEU A 553 -39.50 2.99 -9.63
N ALA A 554 -40.54 2.14 -9.60
CA ALA A 554 -40.89 1.35 -8.43
C ALA A 554 -39.79 0.35 -8.05
N LYS A 555 -39.13 -0.30 -9.03
CA LYS A 555 -37.95 -1.16 -8.76
C LYS A 555 -36.78 -0.38 -8.17
N LEU A 556 -36.48 0.80 -8.70
CA LEU A 556 -35.42 1.67 -8.18
C LEU A 556 -35.76 2.17 -6.77
N LEU A 557 -37.02 2.53 -6.50
CA LEU A 557 -37.49 2.92 -5.17
C LEU A 557 -37.40 1.75 -4.17
N SER A 558 -37.75 0.54 -4.60
CA SER A 558 -37.60 -0.68 -3.79
C SER A 558 -36.13 -0.95 -3.45
N LEU A 559 -35.22 -0.79 -4.43
CA LEU A 559 -33.78 -0.89 -4.19
C LEU A 559 -33.28 0.20 -3.22
N LEU A 560 -33.77 1.43 -3.33
CA LEU A 560 -33.42 2.51 -2.39
C LEU A 560 -33.86 2.16 -0.97
N LEU A 561 -35.10 1.70 -0.80
CA LEU A 561 -35.63 1.29 0.49
C LEU A 561 -34.79 0.14 1.10
N PHE A 562 -34.41 -0.85 0.28
CA PHE A 562 -33.53 -1.93 0.67
C PHE A 562 -32.18 -1.42 1.18
N ILE A 563 -31.54 -0.48 0.47
CA ILE A 563 -30.29 0.15 0.89
C ILE A 563 -30.48 0.91 2.21
N CYS A 564 -31.58 1.65 2.37
CA CYS A 564 -31.88 2.39 3.60
C CYS A 564 -32.08 1.47 4.82
N VAL A 565 -32.72 0.30 4.63
CA VAL A 565 -32.88 -0.70 5.70
C VAL A 565 -31.52 -1.22 6.18
N PHE A 566 -30.63 -1.59 5.25
CA PHE A 566 -29.27 -2.00 5.58
C PHE A 566 -28.45 -0.86 6.20
N ALA A 567 -28.67 0.37 5.77
CA ALA A 567 -27.99 1.56 6.27
C ALA A 567 -28.38 1.96 7.70
N PHE A 568 -29.63 1.74 8.09
CA PHE A 568 -30.16 2.09 9.41
C PHE A 568 -29.91 0.97 10.43
N SER A 569 -29.96 -0.29 10.01
CA SER A 569 -29.78 -1.44 10.89
C SER A 569 -28.40 -2.09 10.72
N GLN A 570 -27.41 -1.59 11.48
CA GLN A 570 -26.07 -2.19 11.53
C GLN A 570 -26.13 -3.67 11.96
N GLY A 571 -26.95 -4.00 12.97
CA GLY A 571 -27.09 -5.38 13.45
C GLY A 571 -27.65 -6.34 12.38
N PHE A 572 -28.59 -5.87 11.54
CA PHE A 572 -29.11 -6.67 10.43
C PHE A 572 -28.07 -6.89 9.32
N PHE A 573 -27.30 -5.84 9.00
CA PHE A 573 -26.18 -5.95 8.06
C PHE A 573 -25.15 -6.97 8.55
N GLU A 574 -24.65 -6.79 9.78
CA GLU A 574 -23.64 -7.66 10.36
C GLU A 574 -24.14 -9.09 10.48
N SER A 575 -25.39 -9.32 10.91
CA SER A 575 -25.98 -10.66 10.96
C SER A 575 -26.03 -11.35 9.59
N THR A 576 -26.44 -10.62 8.55
CA THR A 576 -26.52 -11.16 7.18
C THR A 576 -25.15 -11.57 6.64
N PHE A 577 -24.14 -10.73 6.83
CA PHE A 577 -22.79 -11.00 6.32
C PHE A 577 -21.95 -11.89 7.24
N SER A 578 -22.33 -12.06 8.52
CA SER A 578 -21.70 -13.01 9.46
C SER A 578 -22.13 -14.45 9.24
N ALA A 579 -23.15 -14.69 8.41
CA ALA A 579 -23.60 -16.04 8.10
C ALA A 579 -22.57 -16.79 7.24
N TRP A 580 -22.18 -18.00 7.65
CA TRP A 580 -21.37 -18.89 6.81
C TRP A 580 -22.19 -19.36 5.59
N PRO A 581 -21.63 -19.40 4.36
CA PRO A 581 -20.22 -19.20 4.00
C PRO A 581 -19.83 -17.75 3.63
N LEU A 582 -20.77 -16.81 3.62
CA LEU A 582 -20.53 -15.41 3.22
C LEU A 582 -19.51 -14.71 4.10
N SER A 583 -19.50 -15.04 5.40
CA SER A 583 -18.58 -14.45 6.38
C SER A 583 -17.11 -14.56 5.95
N LYS A 584 -16.69 -15.71 5.40
CA LYS A 584 -15.30 -15.92 4.94
C LYS A 584 -14.89 -15.05 3.75
N LEU A 585 -15.83 -14.50 2.99
CA LEU A 585 -15.53 -13.61 1.88
C LEU A 585 -15.32 -12.16 2.34
N PHE A 586 -16.01 -11.75 3.42
CA PHE A 586 -16.07 -10.34 3.85
C PHE A 586 -15.39 -10.07 5.20
N GLU A 587 -14.94 -11.10 5.92
CA GLU A 587 -14.15 -10.98 7.15
C GLU A 587 -12.71 -10.48 6.86
N LEU A 588 -12.25 -9.56 7.71
CA LEU A 588 -10.84 -9.17 7.83
C LEU A 588 -10.41 -9.38 9.29
N ASN A 589 -9.44 -10.26 9.52
CA ASN A 589 -8.96 -10.63 10.87
C ASN A 589 -10.09 -11.05 11.83
N GLY A 590 -11.13 -11.74 11.32
CA GLY A 590 -12.28 -12.19 12.11
C GLY A 590 -13.35 -11.13 12.38
N SER A 591 -13.24 -9.92 11.81
CA SER A 591 -14.26 -8.86 11.93
C SER A 591 -14.82 -8.44 10.57
N ILE A 592 -16.12 -8.14 10.53
CA ILE A 592 -16.85 -7.63 9.35
C ILE A 592 -16.96 -6.09 9.37
N HIS A 593 -16.44 -5.46 10.42
CA HIS A 593 -16.54 -4.01 10.61
C HIS A 593 -15.96 -3.23 9.43
N GLU A 594 -14.83 -3.67 8.87
CA GLU A 594 -14.22 -3.02 7.70
C GLU A 594 -15.14 -3.10 6.46
N TRP A 595 -15.82 -4.23 6.25
CA TRP A 595 -16.79 -4.37 5.15
C TRP A 595 -17.97 -3.42 5.32
N TRP A 596 -18.56 -3.37 6.52
CA TRP A 596 -19.61 -2.41 6.85
C TRP A 596 -19.17 -0.96 6.63
N PHE A 597 -17.98 -0.60 7.13
CA PHE A 597 -17.43 0.74 6.97
C PHE A 597 -17.28 1.13 5.50
N ARG A 598 -16.71 0.25 4.65
CA ARG A 598 -16.53 0.52 3.22
C ARG A 598 -17.86 0.61 2.46
N TRP A 599 -18.81 -0.27 2.78
CA TRP A 599 -20.14 -0.25 2.17
C TRP A 599 -20.92 1.01 2.56
N LYS A 600 -20.90 1.40 3.84
CA LYS A 600 -21.62 2.56 4.40
C LYS A 600 -21.26 3.86 3.70
N LEU A 601 -19.99 4.05 3.33
CA LEU A 601 -19.49 5.30 2.76
C LEU A 601 -20.06 5.61 1.36
N ASP A 602 -20.22 4.60 0.49
CA ASP A 602 -20.63 4.84 -0.91
C ASP A 602 -21.99 4.20 -1.27
N ARG A 603 -22.81 3.89 -0.25
CA ARG A 603 -24.07 3.13 -0.38
C ARG A 603 -25.08 3.66 -1.41
N PHE A 604 -25.10 4.97 -1.68
CA PHE A 604 -26.04 5.58 -2.63
C PHE A 604 -25.45 5.79 -4.03
N ALA A 605 -24.12 5.67 -4.22
CA ALA A 605 -23.47 6.02 -5.47
C ALA A 605 -23.98 5.21 -6.67
N VAL A 606 -24.22 3.91 -6.47
CA VAL A 606 -24.68 3.00 -7.53
C VAL A 606 -26.10 3.29 -7.97
N ILE A 607 -27.02 3.47 -7.01
CA ILE A 607 -28.41 3.78 -7.34
C ILE A 607 -28.54 5.14 -8.02
N HIS A 608 -27.74 6.14 -7.62
CA HIS A 608 -27.66 7.41 -8.36
C HIS A 608 -27.21 7.20 -9.81
N GLY A 609 -26.25 6.31 -10.07
CA GLY A 609 -25.84 5.93 -11.43
C GLY A 609 -26.95 5.27 -12.24
N MET A 610 -27.73 4.37 -11.64
CA MET A 610 -28.87 3.71 -12.28
C MET A 610 -30.00 4.70 -12.59
N VAL A 611 -30.34 5.58 -11.63
CA VAL A 611 -31.35 6.64 -11.82
C VAL A 611 -30.91 7.61 -12.92
N PHE A 612 -29.65 8.03 -12.90
CA PHE A 612 -29.11 8.90 -13.94
C PHE A 612 -29.17 8.25 -15.33
N ALA A 613 -28.80 6.97 -15.45
CA ALA A 613 -28.92 6.23 -16.70
C ALA A 613 -30.37 6.17 -17.19
N PHE A 614 -31.33 5.90 -16.30
CA PHE A 614 -32.75 5.90 -16.64
C PHE A 614 -33.22 7.27 -17.14
N LEU A 615 -32.91 8.35 -16.40
CA LEU A 615 -33.27 9.71 -16.79
C LEU A 615 -32.65 10.11 -18.13
N TYR A 616 -31.37 9.81 -18.34
CA TYR A 616 -30.67 10.06 -19.60
C TYR A 616 -31.36 9.36 -20.78
N LEU A 617 -31.64 8.06 -20.66
CA LEU A 617 -32.26 7.27 -21.73
C LEU A 617 -33.68 7.73 -22.06
N VAL A 618 -34.45 8.20 -21.06
CA VAL A 618 -35.77 8.79 -21.27
C VAL A 618 -35.66 10.15 -21.97
N LEU A 619 -34.73 11.01 -21.57
CA LEU A 619 -34.50 12.32 -22.18
C LEU A 619 -34.00 12.20 -23.63
N GLN A 620 -33.08 11.27 -23.89
CA GLN A 620 -32.58 10.97 -25.23
C GLN A 620 -33.73 10.54 -26.15
N LYS A 621 -34.63 9.68 -25.66
CA LYS A 621 -35.79 9.24 -26.44
C LYS A 621 -36.78 10.38 -26.73
N ARG A 622 -37.01 11.27 -25.77
CA ARG A 622 -37.88 12.44 -25.94
C ARG A 622 -37.27 13.53 -26.84
N GLN A 623 -36.08 13.31 -27.40
CA GLN A 623 -35.35 14.27 -28.25
C GLN A 623 -35.15 15.64 -27.56
N VAL A 624 -35.05 15.65 -26.23
CA VAL A 624 -34.78 16.86 -25.44
C VAL A 624 -33.28 17.20 -25.48
N LEU A 625 -32.44 16.21 -25.77
CA LEU A 625 -30.98 16.33 -25.83
C LEU A 625 -30.53 16.56 -27.27
N SER A 626 -29.77 17.63 -27.52
CA SER A 626 -29.03 17.76 -28.78
C SER A 626 -27.66 17.09 -28.65
N GLU A 627 -27.47 15.98 -29.37
CA GLU A 627 -26.20 15.24 -29.47
C GLU A 627 -25.45 15.56 -30.77
N GLY A 628 -25.73 16.71 -31.41
CA GLY A 628 -25.00 17.20 -32.58
C GLY A 628 -23.53 17.54 -32.29
N LYS A 629 -22.66 17.46 -33.32
CA LYS A 629 -21.26 17.89 -33.23
C LYS A 629 -21.18 19.40 -32.97
N GLY A 630 -20.55 19.80 -31.88
CA GLY A 630 -20.37 21.22 -31.51
C GLY A 630 -21.59 21.89 -30.87
N GLU A 631 -22.79 21.28 -30.93
CA GLU A 631 -23.99 21.81 -30.29
C GLU A 631 -23.99 21.54 -28.78
N ALA A 632 -24.54 22.49 -28.01
CA ALA A 632 -24.77 22.30 -26.59
C ALA A 632 -25.82 21.21 -26.35
N LEU A 633 -25.68 20.45 -25.25
CA LEU A 633 -26.59 19.34 -24.90
C LEU A 633 -28.06 19.77 -24.78
N PHE A 634 -28.29 21.03 -24.37
CA PHE A 634 -29.59 21.63 -24.12
C PHE A 634 -29.71 22.98 -24.82
N PRO A 635 -30.92 23.55 -24.97
CA PRO A 635 -31.09 24.92 -25.42
C PRO A 635 -30.22 25.91 -24.63
N ALA A 636 -29.67 26.92 -25.31
CA ALA A 636 -28.61 27.79 -24.79
C ALA A 636 -28.89 28.37 -23.38
N ARG A 637 -30.12 28.84 -23.13
CA ARG A 637 -30.52 29.39 -21.81
C ARG A 637 -30.40 28.36 -20.68
N MET A 638 -30.88 27.14 -20.93
CA MET A 638 -30.83 26.05 -19.95
C MET A 638 -29.41 25.50 -19.79
N SER A 639 -28.67 25.39 -20.90
CA SER A 639 -27.26 25.00 -20.91
C SER A 639 -26.41 25.92 -20.02
N ASN A 640 -26.53 27.25 -20.19
CA ASN A 640 -25.75 28.22 -19.40
C ASN A 640 -26.13 28.19 -17.91
N LEU A 641 -27.43 28.10 -17.59
CA LEU A 641 -27.89 28.00 -16.21
C LEU A 641 -27.38 26.73 -15.53
N LEU A 642 -27.53 25.57 -16.17
CA LEU A 642 -27.08 24.30 -15.63
C LEU A 642 -25.55 24.26 -15.49
N LEU A 643 -24.80 24.83 -16.44
CA LEU A 643 -23.35 24.93 -16.35
C LEU A 643 -22.92 25.82 -15.17
N LEU A 644 -23.54 26.99 -15.00
CA LEU A 644 -23.27 27.87 -13.85
C LEU A 644 -23.56 27.17 -12.53
N CYS A 645 -24.76 26.56 -12.38
CA CYS A 645 -25.11 25.80 -11.19
C CYS A 645 -24.12 24.65 -10.93
N SER A 646 -23.65 23.96 -11.97
CA SER A 646 -22.69 22.88 -11.85
C SER A 646 -21.33 23.38 -11.36
N VAL A 647 -20.84 24.50 -11.90
CA VAL A 647 -19.57 25.12 -11.46
C VAL A 647 -19.66 25.60 -10.02
N VAL A 648 -20.76 26.28 -9.65
CA VAL A 648 -21.00 26.73 -8.27
C VAL A 648 -21.07 25.54 -7.32
N ALA A 649 -21.80 24.48 -7.67
CA ALA A 649 -21.86 23.26 -6.88
C ALA A 649 -20.47 22.61 -6.71
N PHE A 650 -19.69 22.54 -7.80
CA PHE A 650 -18.34 21.97 -7.79
C PHE A 650 -17.40 22.71 -6.84
N ILE A 651 -17.43 24.05 -6.87
CA ILE A 651 -16.62 24.91 -6.01
C ILE A 651 -17.09 24.83 -4.55
N THR A 652 -18.40 24.84 -4.32
CA THR A 652 -18.99 24.79 -2.97
C THR A 652 -18.62 23.50 -2.25
N TYR A 653 -18.61 22.36 -2.97
CA TYR A 653 -18.12 21.09 -2.43
C TYR A 653 -16.65 21.17 -2.03
N SER A 654 -15.78 21.72 -2.88
CA SER A 654 -14.35 21.86 -2.57
C SER A 654 -14.08 22.76 -1.37
N ILE A 655 -14.86 23.84 -1.21
CA ILE A 655 -14.81 24.70 -0.01
C ILE A 655 -15.24 23.91 1.22
N TRP A 656 -16.38 23.21 1.16
CA TRP A 656 -16.86 22.37 2.27
C TRP A 656 -15.84 21.31 2.68
N ALA A 657 -15.25 20.60 1.71
CA ALA A 657 -14.22 19.60 1.95
C ALA A 657 -12.95 20.19 2.59
N SER A 658 -12.65 21.46 2.30
CA SER A 658 -11.52 22.19 2.88
C SER A 658 -11.78 22.69 4.30
N SER A 659 -13.03 23.02 4.63
CA SER A 659 -13.47 23.46 5.96
C SER A 659 -13.72 22.32 6.95
N CYS A 660 -13.50 21.08 6.52
CA CYS A 660 -13.88 19.87 7.26
C CYS A 660 -12.83 19.51 8.31
N LYS A 661 -13.21 19.44 9.60
CA LYS A 661 -12.27 19.34 10.74
C LYS A 661 -11.78 17.92 11.01
N THR A 662 -12.67 16.92 10.92
CA THR A 662 -12.33 15.53 11.27
C THR A 662 -12.80 14.56 10.19
N LYS A 663 -12.05 13.47 9.97
CA LYS A 663 -12.41 12.43 8.99
C LYS A 663 -13.78 11.80 9.29
N ALA A 664 -14.12 11.63 10.57
CA ALA A 664 -15.36 11.00 11.00
C ALA A 664 -16.59 11.80 10.55
N GLU A 665 -16.61 13.11 10.83
CA GLU A 665 -17.70 14.02 10.46
C GLU A 665 -17.87 14.09 8.92
N CYS A 666 -16.78 14.23 8.17
CA CYS A 666 -16.84 14.30 6.71
C CYS A 666 -17.32 12.98 6.09
N ASN A 667 -16.91 11.85 6.65
CA ASN A 667 -17.33 10.51 6.20
C ASN A 667 -18.83 10.27 6.43
N GLU A 668 -19.44 10.90 7.43
CA GLU A 668 -20.87 10.80 7.69
C GLU A 668 -21.71 11.52 6.63
N MET A 669 -21.25 12.70 6.20
CA MET A 669 -21.93 13.51 5.18
C MET A 669 -21.66 13.06 3.74
N HIS A 670 -20.50 12.46 3.47
CA HIS A 670 -20.06 12.01 2.14
C HIS A 670 -21.10 11.21 1.32
N PRO A 671 -21.82 10.20 1.88
CA PRO A 671 -22.80 9.43 1.11
C PRO A 671 -23.92 10.29 0.48
N TYR A 672 -24.26 11.41 1.12
CA TYR A 672 -25.35 12.29 0.68
C TYR A 672 -24.88 13.38 -0.28
N VAL A 673 -23.68 13.92 -0.06
CA VAL A 673 -23.15 15.07 -0.81
C VAL A 673 -22.40 14.64 -2.07
N SER A 674 -21.79 13.45 -2.09
CA SER A 674 -20.94 12.98 -3.20
C SER A 674 -21.62 12.99 -4.57
N VAL A 675 -22.92 12.70 -4.63
CA VAL A 675 -23.69 12.72 -5.90
C VAL A 675 -23.73 14.10 -6.54
N VAL A 676 -23.77 15.17 -5.75
CA VAL A 676 -23.80 16.55 -6.26
C VAL A 676 -22.54 16.83 -7.07
N GLN A 677 -21.38 16.41 -6.53
CA GLN A 677 -20.09 16.59 -7.19
C GLN A 677 -19.98 15.75 -8.47
N ILE A 678 -20.46 14.50 -8.43
CA ILE A 678 -20.44 13.60 -9.60
C ILE A 678 -21.32 14.17 -10.72
N LEU A 679 -22.54 14.61 -10.41
CA LEU A 679 -23.45 15.18 -11.40
C LEU A 679 -22.93 16.51 -11.95
N ALA A 680 -22.37 17.38 -11.09
CA ALA A 680 -21.73 18.62 -11.53
C ALA A 680 -20.59 18.34 -12.53
N PHE A 681 -19.73 17.35 -12.25
CA PHE A 681 -18.67 16.95 -13.18
C PHE A 681 -19.24 16.44 -14.52
N VAL A 682 -20.26 15.58 -14.49
CA VAL A 682 -20.90 15.06 -15.71
C VAL A 682 -21.47 16.19 -16.56
N LEU A 683 -22.13 17.17 -15.94
CA LEU A 683 -22.71 18.33 -16.63
C LEU A 683 -21.64 19.25 -17.21
N ILE A 684 -20.61 19.61 -16.43
CA ILE A 684 -19.48 20.44 -16.90
C ILE A 684 -18.79 19.79 -18.12
N ARG A 685 -18.62 18.46 -18.08
CA ARG A 685 -17.94 17.70 -19.15
C ARG A 685 -18.77 17.51 -20.41
N ASN A 686 -20.10 17.51 -20.32
CA ASN A 686 -20.99 17.11 -21.43
C ASN A 686 -21.91 18.22 -21.95
N ILE A 687 -22.16 19.30 -21.20
CA ILE A 687 -23.00 20.41 -21.67
C ILE A 687 -22.35 21.14 -22.86
N PRO A 688 -21.07 21.57 -22.79
CA PRO A 688 -20.41 22.22 -23.91
C PRO A 688 -20.10 21.21 -25.02
N GLY A 689 -20.63 21.44 -26.23
CA GLY A 689 -20.47 20.53 -27.37
C GLY A 689 -19.02 20.29 -27.79
N TYR A 690 -18.15 21.30 -27.67
CA TYR A 690 -16.71 21.20 -27.92
C TYR A 690 -16.04 20.21 -26.96
N VAL A 691 -16.25 20.40 -25.65
CA VAL A 691 -15.67 19.55 -24.61
C VAL A 691 -16.16 18.11 -24.81
N ARG A 692 -17.46 17.91 -25.03
CA ARG A 692 -18.04 16.58 -25.31
C ARG A 692 -17.42 15.88 -26.54
N SER A 693 -16.92 16.63 -27.52
CA SER A 693 -16.38 16.08 -28.76
C SER A 693 -14.89 15.75 -28.70
N ILE A 694 -14.21 16.02 -27.57
CA ILE A 694 -12.78 15.77 -27.38
C ILE A 694 -12.60 14.81 -26.20
N TYR A 695 -11.58 13.95 -26.23
CA TYR A 695 -11.17 13.11 -25.10
C TYR A 695 -9.64 12.91 -25.10
N SER A 696 -9.05 12.66 -23.94
CA SER A 696 -7.64 12.29 -23.84
C SER A 696 -7.42 10.80 -24.13
N SER A 697 -6.69 10.49 -25.21
CA SER A 697 -6.32 9.11 -25.57
C SER A 697 -5.39 8.48 -24.53
N PHE A 698 -4.52 9.29 -23.92
CA PHE A 698 -3.65 8.90 -22.81
C PHE A 698 -4.44 8.39 -21.62
N PHE A 699 -5.39 9.19 -21.10
CA PHE A 699 -6.22 8.76 -19.99
C PHE A 699 -7.13 7.60 -20.38
N ALA A 700 -7.72 7.60 -21.58
CA ALA A 700 -8.55 6.47 -22.03
C ALA A 700 -7.79 5.14 -22.06
N TRP A 701 -6.49 5.16 -22.40
CA TRP A 701 -5.64 3.96 -22.34
C TRP A 701 -5.49 3.43 -20.92
N PHE A 702 -5.16 4.29 -19.95
CA PHE A 702 -5.11 3.92 -18.53
C PHE A 702 -6.47 3.45 -17.99
N GLY A 703 -7.58 4.00 -18.50
CA GLY A 703 -8.94 3.59 -18.15
C GLY A 703 -9.24 2.13 -18.49
N LYS A 704 -8.72 1.62 -19.61
CA LYS A 704 -8.93 0.23 -20.06
C LYS A 704 -8.28 -0.81 -19.14
N ILE A 705 -7.19 -0.44 -18.46
CA ILE A 705 -6.40 -1.27 -17.53
C ILE A 705 -6.50 -0.79 -16.07
N SER A 706 -7.52 0.02 -15.75
CA SER A 706 -7.66 0.72 -14.47
C SER A 706 -7.72 -0.22 -13.26
N LEU A 707 -8.43 -1.34 -13.40
CA LEU A 707 -8.58 -2.34 -12.34
C LEU A 707 -7.24 -3.01 -12.01
N GLU A 708 -6.51 -3.44 -13.04
CA GLU A 708 -5.22 -4.10 -12.90
C GLU A 708 -4.19 -3.14 -12.29
N LEU A 709 -4.19 -1.87 -12.69
CA LEU A 709 -3.38 -0.83 -12.06
C LEU A 709 -3.73 -0.65 -10.58
N PHE A 710 -5.02 -0.60 -10.24
CA PHE A 710 -5.45 -0.47 -8.85
C PHE A 710 -4.96 -1.63 -7.98
N ILE A 711 -4.98 -2.86 -8.49
CA ILE A 711 -4.60 -4.03 -7.72
C ILE A 711 -3.07 -4.18 -7.66
N CYS A 712 -2.37 -4.00 -8.79
CA CYS A 712 -0.91 -4.18 -8.85
C CYS A 712 -0.14 -3.16 -7.99
N GLN A 713 -0.73 -1.99 -7.68
CA GLN A 713 -0.07 -0.98 -6.84
C GLN A 713 0.30 -1.53 -5.46
N TYR A 714 -0.50 -2.47 -4.94
CA TYR A 714 -0.33 -3.06 -3.60
C TYR A 714 1.01 -3.78 -3.42
N HIS A 715 1.61 -4.28 -4.51
CA HIS A 715 2.81 -5.12 -4.47
C HIS A 715 3.99 -4.60 -5.30
N ILE A 716 3.81 -3.53 -6.10
CA ILE A 716 4.90 -2.93 -6.89
C ILE A 716 5.32 -1.56 -6.35
N TRP A 717 4.36 -0.72 -5.97
CA TRP A 717 4.65 0.60 -5.39
C TRP A 717 4.56 0.60 -3.87
N LEU A 718 3.57 -0.12 -3.35
CA LEU A 718 3.34 -0.23 -1.93
C LEU A 718 4.00 -1.50 -1.38
N ALA A 719 4.34 -1.46 -0.10
CA ALA A 719 4.92 -2.59 0.63
C ALA A 719 4.29 -2.69 2.03
N ALA A 720 4.52 -3.83 2.71
CA ALA A 720 4.01 -4.11 4.05
C ALA A 720 2.50 -3.84 4.15
N ASP A 721 1.75 -4.52 3.27
CA ASP A 721 0.30 -4.43 3.20
C ASP A 721 -0.23 -2.98 3.13
N THR A 722 0.36 -2.19 2.23
CA THR A 722 0.03 -0.77 1.95
C THR A 722 0.52 0.29 2.94
N LYS A 723 1.27 -0.10 3.98
CA LYS A 723 1.78 0.84 4.99
C LYS A 723 3.05 1.56 4.53
N GLY A 724 3.84 0.91 3.69
CA GLY A 724 5.09 1.41 3.15
C GLY A 724 5.10 1.67 1.66
N ILE A 725 6.25 2.16 1.19
CA ILE A 725 6.65 2.29 -0.21
C ILE A 725 7.78 1.29 -0.48
N LEU A 726 7.71 0.62 -1.63
CA LEU A 726 8.78 -0.27 -2.09
C LEU A 726 9.93 0.53 -2.72
N VAL A 727 11.15 0.23 -2.32
CA VAL A 727 12.37 0.86 -2.84
C VAL A 727 13.19 -0.15 -3.63
N LEU A 728 13.10 -0.04 -4.95
CA LEU A 728 13.89 -0.82 -5.91
C LEU A 728 15.28 -0.21 -6.13
N ILE A 729 15.41 1.12 -6.07
CA ILE A 729 16.68 1.84 -6.24
C ILE A 729 16.91 2.73 -5.02
N PRO A 730 17.80 2.34 -4.08
CA PRO A 730 18.06 3.12 -2.88
C PRO A 730 18.78 4.44 -3.21
N GLY A 731 18.58 5.46 -2.36
CA GLY A 731 19.28 6.75 -2.44
C GLY A 731 18.71 7.78 -3.42
N ASN A 732 17.92 7.37 -4.44
CA ASN A 732 17.31 8.31 -5.39
C ASN A 732 15.79 8.05 -5.57
N PRO A 733 14.93 8.79 -4.84
CA PRO A 733 13.48 8.60 -4.89
C PRO A 733 12.86 8.83 -6.27
N SER A 734 13.34 9.82 -7.02
CA SER A 734 12.81 10.15 -8.35
C SER A 734 13.09 9.02 -9.37
N LEU A 735 14.32 8.49 -9.35
CA LEU A 735 14.69 7.36 -10.21
C LEU A 735 13.93 6.09 -9.81
N ASN A 736 13.76 5.85 -8.51
CA ASN A 736 12.95 4.73 -8.02
C ASN A 736 11.50 4.80 -8.53
N ILE A 737 10.86 5.96 -8.42
CA ILE A 737 9.48 6.15 -8.93
C ILE A 737 9.43 5.97 -10.45
N MET A 738 10.40 6.51 -11.20
CA MET A 738 10.41 6.38 -12.67
C MET A 738 10.53 4.92 -13.11
N VAL A 739 11.50 4.18 -12.57
CA VAL A 739 11.74 2.77 -12.94
C VAL A 739 10.60 1.87 -12.47
N SER A 740 10.15 2.04 -11.22
CA SER A 740 9.02 1.27 -10.69
C SER A 740 7.72 1.55 -11.46
N THR A 741 7.45 2.80 -11.88
CA THR A 741 6.29 3.16 -12.72
C THR A 741 6.34 2.45 -14.07
N PHE A 742 7.52 2.43 -14.72
CA PHE A 742 7.68 1.74 -15.99
C PHE A 742 7.39 0.24 -15.88
N ILE A 743 7.96 -0.42 -14.85
CA ILE A 743 7.70 -1.84 -14.57
C ILE A 743 6.21 -2.07 -14.26
N PHE A 744 5.64 -1.23 -13.39
CA PHE A 744 4.25 -1.30 -12.96
C PHE A 744 3.26 -1.25 -14.11
N VAL A 745 3.41 -0.28 -15.02
CA VAL A 745 2.53 -0.14 -16.18
C VAL A 745 2.65 -1.33 -17.14
N CYS A 746 3.88 -1.83 -17.38
CA CYS A 746 4.10 -3.01 -18.22
C CYS A 746 3.44 -4.27 -17.64
N VAL A 747 3.57 -4.48 -16.32
CA VAL A 747 2.97 -5.62 -15.62
C VAL A 747 1.46 -5.53 -15.62
N ALA A 748 0.87 -4.39 -15.26
CA ALA A 748 -0.59 -4.21 -15.24
C ALA A 748 -1.20 -4.47 -16.63
N HIS A 749 -0.53 -4.01 -17.69
CA HIS A 749 -0.96 -4.27 -19.06
C HIS A 749 -0.86 -5.77 -19.44
N GLU A 750 0.20 -6.48 -19.03
CA GLU A 750 0.31 -7.94 -19.28
C GLU A 750 -0.75 -8.74 -18.50
N VAL A 751 -1.01 -8.38 -17.24
CA VAL A 751 -2.06 -9.02 -16.43
C VAL A 751 -3.44 -8.85 -17.05
N SER A 752 -3.73 -7.68 -17.64
CA SER A 752 -5.01 -7.45 -18.32
C SER A 752 -5.18 -8.36 -19.55
N LEU A 753 -4.11 -8.57 -20.33
CA LEU A 753 -4.14 -9.51 -21.46
C LEU A 753 -4.35 -10.95 -20.99
N ILE A 754 -3.57 -11.40 -19.99
CA ILE A 754 -3.68 -12.74 -19.41
C ILE A 754 -5.10 -13.01 -18.90
N THR A 755 -5.69 -12.03 -18.20
CA THR A 755 -7.04 -12.16 -17.65
C THR A 755 -8.08 -12.31 -18.76
N ASN A 756 -7.96 -11.55 -19.86
CA ASN A 756 -8.87 -11.65 -20.99
C ASN A 756 -8.72 -12.98 -21.76
N ASP A 757 -7.49 -13.46 -21.94
CA ASP A 757 -7.22 -14.75 -22.61
C ASP A 757 -7.78 -15.92 -21.79
N LEU A 758 -7.52 -15.93 -20.48
CA LEU A 758 -8.03 -16.98 -19.59
C LEU A 758 -9.55 -16.93 -19.45
N ALA A 759 -10.17 -15.74 -19.45
CA ALA A 759 -11.62 -15.61 -19.41
C ALA A 759 -12.30 -16.34 -20.59
N GLN A 760 -11.72 -16.26 -21.79
CA GLN A 760 -12.25 -16.93 -22.98
C GLN A 760 -12.13 -18.46 -22.94
N VAL A 761 -11.13 -18.98 -22.22
CA VAL A 761 -10.88 -20.42 -22.08
C VAL A 761 -11.72 -21.04 -20.95
N VAL A 762 -11.75 -20.36 -19.80
CA VAL A 762 -12.42 -20.85 -18.59
C VAL A 762 -13.93 -20.82 -18.74
N ILE A 763 -14.47 -19.79 -19.39
CA ILE A 763 -15.91 -19.54 -19.52
C ILE A 763 -16.39 -19.97 -20.91
N PRO A 764 -16.96 -21.18 -21.06
CA PRO A 764 -17.49 -21.61 -22.34
C PRO A 764 -18.71 -20.77 -22.73
N LYS A 765 -18.91 -20.60 -24.05
CA LYS A 765 -20.09 -19.90 -24.58
C LYS A 765 -21.40 -20.68 -24.35
N ASP A 766 -21.30 -22.00 -24.22
CA ASP A 766 -22.43 -22.87 -23.91
C ASP A 766 -22.80 -22.79 -22.42
N SER A 767 -24.03 -22.32 -22.15
CA SER A 767 -24.57 -22.16 -20.80
C SER A 767 -24.63 -23.47 -20.01
N MET A 768 -24.85 -24.61 -20.65
CA MET A 768 -24.95 -25.90 -19.95
C MET A 768 -23.56 -26.41 -19.52
N ALA A 769 -22.58 -26.30 -20.41
CA ALA A 769 -21.17 -26.56 -20.08
C ALA A 769 -20.65 -25.61 -19.00
N LEU A 770 -21.05 -24.33 -19.05
CA LEU A 770 -20.72 -23.33 -18.04
C LEU A 770 -21.31 -23.71 -16.68
N LEU A 771 -22.59 -24.08 -16.62
CA LEU A 771 -23.26 -24.46 -15.38
C LEU A 771 -22.61 -25.70 -14.75
N ARG A 772 -22.21 -26.71 -15.55
CA ARG A 772 -21.47 -27.88 -15.04
C ARG A 772 -20.11 -27.51 -14.46
N ARG A 773 -19.36 -26.63 -15.13
CA ARG A 773 -18.06 -26.15 -14.64
C ARG A 773 -18.20 -25.32 -13.36
N LEU A 774 -19.20 -24.45 -13.29
CA LEU A 774 -19.50 -23.68 -12.08
C LEU A 774 -19.97 -24.57 -10.93
N GLY A 775 -20.80 -25.56 -11.20
CA GLY A 775 -21.22 -26.55 -10.22
C GLY A 775 -20.04 -27.33 -9.65
N ALA A 776 -19.12 -27.79 -10.52
CA ALA A 776 -17.91 -28.48 -10.10
C ALA A 776 -16.97 -27.57 -9.28
N ALA A 777 -16.75 -26.33 -9.73
CA ALA A 777 -15.92 -25.37 -9.01
C ALA A 777 -16.54 -24.97 -7.66
N GLY A 778 -17.85 -24.78 -7.60
CA GLY A 778 -18.60 -24.47 -6.38
C GLY A 778 -18.56 -25.62 -5.38
N LEU A 779 -18.75 -26.86 -5.84
CA LEU A 779 -18.62 -28.06 -5.02
C LEU A 779 -17.20 -28.21 -4.46
N LEU A 780 -16.18 -28.05 -5.31
CA LEU A 780 -14.77 -28.08 -4.89
C LEU A 780 -14.48 -27.01 -3.83
N SER A 781 -14.96 -25.79 -4.05
CA SER A 781 -14.75 -24.67 -3.12
C SER A 781 -15.44 -24.91 -1.79
N LEU A 782 -16.67 -25.44 -1.80
CA LEU A 782 -17.41 -25.81 -0.59
C LEU A 782 -16.73 -26.95 0.17
N VAL A 783 -16.21 -27.96 -0.53
CA VAL A 783 -15.45 -29.07 0.08
C VAL A 783 -14.17 -28.53 0.72
N VAL A 784 -13.41 -27.68 0.03
CA VAL A 784 -12.20 -27.06 0.58
C VAL A 784 -12.52 -26.18 1.78
N LEU A 785 -13.58 -25.37 1.71
CA LEU A 785 -14.02 -24.51 2.83
C LEU A 785 -14.50 -25.35 4.03
N ALA A 786 -15.23 -26.44 3.80
CA ALA A 786 -15.67 -27.36 4.85
C ALA A 786 -14.48 -28.08 5.52
N LEU A 787 -13.49 -28.52 4.73
CA LEU A 787 -12.26 -29.12 5.24
C LEU A 787 -11.43 -28.11 6.05
N SER A 788 -11.36 -26.85 5.62
CA SER A 788 -10.66 -25.79 6.35
C SER A 788 -11.29 -25.47 7.71
N ARG A 789 -12.61 -25.67 7.85
CA ARG A 789 -13.34 -25.54 9.12
C ARG A 789 -12.99 -26.68 10.08
N GLY A 790 -12.79 -27.90 9.58
CA GLY A 790 -12.34 -29.03 10.39
C GLY A 790 -10.98 -28.81 11.05
N SER A 791 -10.08 -28.06 10.40
CA SER A 791 -8.75 -27.73 10.93
C SER A 791 -8.68 -26.55 11.90
N GLN A 792 -9.76 -25.76 12.07
CA GLN A 792 -9.81 -24.67 13.07
C GLN A 792 -10.41 -25.09 14.41
N LEU A 793 -10.98 -26.30 14.52
CA LEU A 793 -11.46 -26.89 15.77
C LEU A 793 -10.34 -27.71 16.42
N THR A 794 -9.26 -27.04 16.86
CA THR A 794 -8.21 -27.42 17.86
C THR A 794 -6.98 -26.52 17.58
N PRO A 795 -6.40 -25.79 18.57
CA PRO A 795 -6.02 -26.30 19.91
C PRO A 795 -6.39 -25.42 21.14
N GLY A 796 -6.79 -26.10 22.24
CA GLY A 796 -6.85 -25.62 23.65
C GLY A 796 -8.02 -24.69 24.01
N ALA A 797 -8.94 -24.93 24.94
CA ALA A 797 -8.90 -25.68 26.21
C ALA A 797 -7.65 -25.38 27.04
#